data_AF-A0A4U9HF16-F1
#
_entry.id   AF-A0A4U9HF16-F1
#
_cell.length_a   1.000
_cell.length_b   1.000
_cell.length_c   1.000
_cell.angle_alpha   90.00
_cell.angle_beta   90.00
_cell.angle_gamma   90.00
#
_symmetry.space_group_name_H-M   'P 1'
#
loop_
_entity.id
_entity.type
_entity.pdbx_description
1 polymer ?
#
loop_
_entity_poly.entity_id
_entity_poly.type
_entity_poly.pdbx_seq_one_letter_code
_entity_poly.pdbx_strand_id
1 'polypeptide(L)'
;MVNRAQIYQAQATARVAADTKQPLAERLRNQLVLQQTIARLQDREAHGAPWFTKFGLNQDRDTLNVLWPLYARNNQALMRDALRDELHNQLTAYVQLPPGSDARSAATQRAYGLLKGYLMLARPDKADASWLAANMLKAWPTRAGVPASVWQTQAPKLLGFYAQNLPAHPEWKIKPDAELVGTVRQILLKQIGQRNAESGLYQEMLQRIARNWPDLTLTDMTGDTDASTLFSTSEVVPGMFTRQAWEEQVENAIDEVAKTRRAEIDWVLTDKTHQAGSDISPEALKQRLTERYFSDFGNAWLNMANSIQWHEAGSLSEAIAQLNLLADVRQSPLVALMNTLAWQGQTGAKGAALADSIVDSAKKLVGRKKNAQQFIEQARGPKGPLDSVFGPLNGLMAGKDGTGSNGNLSFQSWLARVTQVRLKLQQVTSAPDPQAMAQMLAQTVFQGKAIDLTDTRDYGSLAAASLGQEWNGFGQALFVQPLDLAWRQVLAPAAGSLNTRWQSTIVAQWNTAFAGRYPFKATGSDASLPLLAQFLRGDSGRIAAFLKTNLGGILHQEGSRWVVNPSVSQGMTVNPAFLTAVNQLADIADIIFAQGDAGVHFELMARPSRDVARMQLTLDGQSLDYFNQMESWQSFTWPETPTIPAWILAGEV
;
A
#
# COMPACT_ATOMS: atom_id res chain seq x y z
N MET A 1 53.00 7.31 -55.11
CA MET A 1 53.90 7.38 -53.92
C MET A 1 53.14 7.33 -52.58
N VAL A 2 51.95 7.92 -52.45
CA VAL A 2 51.18 7.98 -51.17
C VAL A 2 50.83 6.60 -50.58
N ASN A 3 50.36 5.64 -51.40
CA ASN A 3 49.92 4.33 -50.89
C ASN A 3 51.08 3.47 -50.34
N ARG A 4 52.26 3.52 -50.96
CA ARG A 4 53.43 2.74 -50.53
C ARG A 4 53.97 3.22 -49.17
N ALA A 5 53.97 4.54 -48.93
CA ALA A 5 54.38 5.10 -47.63
C ALA A 5 53.40 4.73 -46.51
N GLN A 6 52.10 4.74 -46.78
CA GLN A 6 51.07 4.33 -45.81
C GLN A 6 51.16 2.83 -45.46
N ILE A 7 51.42 1.97 -46.44
CA ILE A 7 51.65 0.53 -46.21
C ILE A 7 52.89 0.31 -45.35
N TYR A 8 54.02 0.95 -45.67
CA TYR A 8 55.23 0.83 -44.86
C TYR A 8 55.04 1.32 -43.43
N GLN A 9 54.32 2.43 -43.25
CA GLN A 9 54.02 2.96 -41.92
C GLN A 9 53.11 2.01 -41.13
N ALA A 10 52.07 1.46 -41.75
CA ALA A 10 51.18 0.49 -41.11
C ALA A 10 51.91 -0.81 -40.72
N GLN A 11 52.80 -1.30 -41.58
CA GLN A 11 53.66 -2.45 -41.28
C GLN A 11 54.67 -2.15 -40.16
N ALA A 12 55.24 -0.95 -40.12
CA ALA A 12 56.13 -0.52 -39.05
C ALA A 12 55.40 -0.49 -37.70
N THR A 13 54.21 0.11 -37.67
CA THR A 13 53.33 0.11 -36.48
C THR A 13 52.99 -1.32 -36.03
N ALA A 14 52.66 -2.21 -36.97
CA ALA A 14 52.40 -3.62 -36.66
C ALA A 14 53.63 -4.34 -36.09
N ARG A 15 54.84 -4.04 -36.55
CA ARG A 15 56.09 -4.58 -35.98
C ARG A 15 56.32 -4.12 -34.55
N VAL A 16 56.11 -2.83 -34.25
CA VAL A 16 56.25 -2.30 -32.88
C VAL A 16 55.22 -2.93 -31.93
N ALA A 17 53.98 -3.14 -32.38
CA ALA A 17 52.98 -3.85 -31.58
C ALA A 17 53.38 -5.33 -31.30
N ALA A 18 54.06 -5.97 -32.24
CA ALA A 18 54.55 -7.34 -32.09
C ALA A 18 55.81 -7.47 -31.20
N ASP A 19 56.62 -6.42 -31.09
CA ASP A 19 57.92 -6.46 -30.41
C ASP A 19 57.78 -6.59 -28.89
N THR A 20 58.12 -7.78 -28.37
CA THR A 20 58.05 -8.08 -26.93
C THR A 20 59.08 -7.35 -26.08
N LYS A 21 60.08 -6.70 -26.69
CA LYS A 21 61.05 -5.86 -25.99
C LYS A 21 60.50 -4.48 -25.63
N GLN A 22 59.42 -4.05 -26.30
CA GLN A 22 58.77 -2.77 -26.02
C GLN A 22 57.82 -2.87 -24.83
N PRO A 23 57.63 -1.78 -24.06
CA PRO A 23 56.64 -1.75 -22.99
C PRO A 23 55.23 -2.08 -23.49
N LEU A 24 54.45 -2.82 -22.70
CA LEU A 24 53.10 -3.25 -23.09
C LEU A 24 52.18 -2.08 -23.48
N ALA A 25 52.25 -0.97 -22.75
CA ALA A 25 51.50 0.25 -23.08
C ALA A 25 51.83 0.81 -24.48
N GLU A 26 53.10 0.73 -24.89
CA GLU A 26 53.54 1.18 -26.21
C GLU A 26 53.07 0.23 -27.31
N ARG A 27 53.12 -1.08 -27.05
CA ARG A 27 52.60 -2.10 -27.97
C ARG A 27 51.08 -1.95 -28.19
N LEU A 28 50.32 -1.70 -27.13
CA LEU A 28 48.88 -1.44 -27.20
C LEU A 28 48.55 -0.15 -27.95
N ARG A 29 49.33 0.92 -27.74
CA ARG A 29 49.17 2.17 -28.49
C ARG A 29 49.39 1.96 -29.98
N ASN A 30 50.45 1.23 -30.36
CA ASN A 30 50.71 0.91 -31.76
C ASN A 30 49.63 -0.01 -32.35
N GLN A 31 49.12 -0.97 -31.56
CA GLN A 31 47.99 -1.81 -31.96
C GLN A 31 46.71 -0.98 -32.22
N LEU A 32 46.47 0.07 -31.44
CA LEU A 32 45.36 1.00 -31.68
C LEU A 32 45.56 1.83 -32.96
N VAL A 33 46.78 2.32 -33.22
CA VAL A 33 47.11 3.06 -34.45
C VAL A 33 46.94 2.16 -35.69
N LEU A 34 47.31 0.87 -35.59
CA LEU A 34 47.07 -0.12 -36.63
C LEU A 34 45.57 -0.29 -36.90
N GLN A 35 44.76 -0.40 -35.86
CA GLN A 35 43.29 -0.49 -35.99
C GLN A 35 42.68 0.75 -36.62
N GLN A 36 43.10 1.95 -36.22
CA GLN A 36 42.63 3.19 -36.84
C GLN A 36 43.01 3.29 -38.32
N THR A 37 44.11 2.66 -38.71
CA THR A 37 44.51 2.58 -40.12
C THR A 37 43.61 1.60 -40.88
N ILE A 38 43.38 0.41 -40.32
CA ILE A 38 42.50 -0.60 -40.90
C ILE A 38 41.06 -0.09 -40.99
N ALA A 39 40.51 0.51 -39.94
CA ALA A 39 39.16 1.07 -39.92
C ALA A 39 38.96 2.12 -41.03
N ARG A 40 39.95 2.99 -41.25
CA ARG A 40 39.93 3.98 -42.34
C ARG A 40 39.95 3.33 -43.73
N LEU A 41 40.68 2.23 -43.90
CA LEU A 41 40.71 1.48 -45.16
C LEU A 41 39.40 0.73 -45.41
N GLN A 42 38.81 0.12 -44.37
CA GLN A 42 37.50 -0.52 -44.44
C GLN A 42 36.39 0.46 -44.81
N ASP A 43 36.40 1.65 -44.20
CA ASP A 43 35.44 2.71 -44.51
C ASP A 43 35.52 3.16 -45.98
N ARG A 44 36.74 3.30 -46.51
CA ARG A 44 36.98 3.64 -47.93
C ARG A 44 36.57 2.52 -48.88
N GLU A 45 36.71 1.26 -48.49
CA GLU A 45 36.24 0.11 -49.28
C GLU A 45 34.70 0.09 -49.33
N ALA A 46 34.02 0.41 -48.23
CA ALA A 46 32.56 0.40 -48.13
C ALA A 46 31.90 1.64 -48.76
N HIS A 47 32.44 2.84 -48.54
CA HIS A 47 31.82 4.13 -48.90
C HIS A 47 32.51 4.87 -50.06
N GLY A 48 33.61 4.30 -50.59
CA GLY A 48 34.32 4.80 -51.76
C GLY A 48 35.62 5.55 -51.42
N ALA A 49 36.68 5.21 -52.14
CA ALA A 49 38.00 5.83 -51.96
C ALA A 49 38.02 7.30 -52.45
N PRO A 50 38.93 8.15 -51.90
CA PRO A 50 39.10 9.53 -52.33
C PRO A 50 39.26 9.67 -53.85
N TRP A 51 38.76 10.76 -54.43
CA TRP A 51 38.73 10.95 -55.88
C TRP A 51 40.13 10.86 -56.54
N PHE A 52 41.17 11.31 -55.84
CA PHE A 52 42.57 11.27 -56.29
C PHE A 52 43.23 9.88 -56.24
N THR A 53 42.55 8.86 -55.69
CA THR A 53 42.97 7.45 -55.73
C THR A 53 42.10 6.59 -56.65
N LYS A 54 41.17 7.20 -57.40
CA LYS A 54 40.37 6.52 -58.44
C LYS A 54 41.21 6.27 -59.70
N PHE A 55 40.74 5.42 -60.62
CA PHE A 55 41.43 4.96 -61.85
C PHE A 55 42.55 3.91 -61.64
N GLY A 56 42.26 2.82 -60.92
CA GLY A 56 43.17 1.65 -60.84
C GLY A 56 44.35 1.80 -59.87
N LEU A 57 44.44 2.92 -59.15
CA LEU A 57 45.48 3.20 -58.14
C LEU A 57 45.05 2.85 -56.71
N ASN A 58 43.80 2.43 -56.50
CA ASN A 58 43.30 2.03 -55.20
C ASN A 58 43.85 0.64 -54.81
N GLN A 59 44.65 0.59 -53.74
CA GLN A 59 45.22 -0.63 -53.17
C GLN A 59 44.64 -0.91 -51.76
N ASP A 60 43.52 -0.30 -51.39
CA ASP A 60 42.95 -0.41 -50.04
C ASP A 60 42.65 -1.88 -49.68
N ARG A 61 42.03 -2.64 -50.59
CA ARG A 61 41.75 -4.07 -50.41
C ARG A 61 43.01 -4.93 -50.30
N ASP A 62 43.99 -4.71 -51.17
CA ASP A 62 45.28 -5.43 -51.12
C ASP A 62 46.04 -5.10 -49.83
N THR A 63 45.97 -3.84 -49.39
CA THR A 63 46.58 -3.38 -48.14
C THR A 63 45.89 -4.02 -46.94
N LEU A 64 44.55 -4.05 -46.92
CA LEU A 64 43.77 -4.74 -45.88
C LEU A 64 44.16 -6.22 -45.79
N ASN A 65 44.25 -6.92 -46.92
CA ASN A 65 44.68 -8.32 -46.98
C ASN A 65 46.07 -8.56 -46.35
N VAL A 66 46.99 -7.59 -46.47
CA VAL A 66 48.31 -7.65 -45.84
C VAL A 66 48.28 -7.30 -44.35
N LEU A 67 47.45 -6.34 -43.95
CA LEU A 67 47.39 -5.87 -42.56
C LEU A 67 46.57 -6.79 -41.65
N TRP A 68 45.55 -7.48 -42.15
CA TRP A 68 44.69 -8.35 -41.34
C TRP A 68 45.46 -9.45 -40.60
N PRO A 69 46.34 -10.24 -41.23
CA PRO A 69 47.12 -11.26 -40.54
C PRO A 69 48.04 -10.68 -39.45
N LEU A 70 48.63 -9.50 -39.71
CA LEU A 70 49.49 -8.80 -38.76
C LEU A 70 48.68 -8.30 -37.56
N TYR A 71 47.53 -7.67 -37.81
CA TYR A 71 46.60 -7.24 -36.77
C TYR A 71 46.14 -8.44 -35.94
N ALA A 72 45.70 -9.52 -36.57
CA ALA A 72 45.16 -10.70 -35.90
C ALA A 72 46.19 -11.34 -34.96
N ARG A 73 47.43 -11.54 -35.44
CA ARG A 73 48.53 -12.08 -34.63
C ARG A 73 48.84 -11.19 -33.42
N ASN A 74 48.90 -9.87 -33.60
CA ASN A 74 49.16 -8.94 -32.52
C ASN A 74 48.00 -8.88 -31.52
N ASN A 75 46.77 -8.76 -32.03
CA ASN A 75 45.55 -8.70 -31.23
C ASN A 75 45.33 -9.97 -30.41
N GLN A 76 45.69 -11.13 -30.97
CA GLN A 76 45.60 -12.41 -30.29
C GLN A 76 46.36 -12.36 -28.96
N ALA A 77 47.65 -12.01 -28.99
CA ALA A 77 48.47 -11.95 -27.78
C ALA A 77 48.17 -10.72 -26.91
N LEU A 78 47.96 -9.56 -27.53
CA LEU A 78 47.79 -8.30 -26.80
C LEU A 78 46.42 -8.17 -26.16
N MET A 79 45.35 -8.68 -26.77
CA MET A 79 43.98 -8.43 -26.31
C MET A 79 43.19 -9.71 -26.13
N ARG A 80 43.04 -10.55 -27.16
CA ARG A 80 42.13 -11.69 -27.14
C ARG A 80 42.46 -12.68 -26.04
N ASP A 81 43.69 -13.18 -26.01
CA ASP A 81 44.10 -14.23 -25.08
C ASP A 81 44.20 -13.66 -23.65
N ALA A 82 44.67 -12.42 -23.50
CA ALA A 82 44.70 -11.75 -22.20
C ALA A 82 43.29 -11.49 -21.62
N LEU A 83 42.33 -11.07 -22.45
CA LEU A 83 40.94 -10.91 -22.03
C LEU A 83 40.29 -12.26 -21.72
N ARG A 84 40.55 -13.28 -22.56
CA ARG A 84 40.10 -14.65 -22.29
C ARG A 84 40.57 -15.13 -20.92
N ASP A 85 41.85 -14.95 -20.61
CA ASP A 85 42.46 -15.43 -19.36
C ASP A 85 41.91 -14.67 -18.15
N GLU A 86 41.75 -13.35 -18.27
CA GLU A 86 41.11 -12.54 -17.23
C GLU A 86 39.67 -13.00 -16.93
N LEU A 87 38.86 -13.16 -17.98
CA LEU A 87 37.47 -13.60 -17.84
C LEU A 87 37.40 -15.03 -17.28
N HIS A 88 38.25 -15.94 -17.77
CA HIS A 88 38.36 -17.29 -17.26
C HIS A 88 38.70 -17.31 -15.77
N ASN A 89 39.70 -16.55 -15.33
CA ASN A 89 40.09 -16.47 -13.92
C ASN A 89 38.98 -15.93 -13.02
N GLN A 90 38.27 -14.87 -13.44
CA GLN A 90 37.15 -14.32 -12.67
C GLN A 90 35.95 -15.28 -12.62
N LEU A 91 35.67 -16.00 -13.71
CA LEU A 91 34.62 -17.02 -13.73
C LEU A 91 34.96 -18.20 -12.82
N THR A 92 36.22 -18.66 -12.83
CA THR A 92 36.71 -19.70 -11.90
C THR A 92 36.59 -19.25 -10.44
N ALA A 93 36.94 -17.99 -10.13
CA ALA A 93 36.77 -17.44 -8.79
C ALA A 93 35.29 -17.42 -8.34
N TYR A 94 34.35 -17.14 -9.26
CA TYR A 94 32.92 -17.21 -8.97
C TYR A 94 32.44 -18.65 -8.67
N VAL A 95 32.95 -19.65 -9.40
CA VAL A 95 32.67 -21.08 -9.15
C VAL A 95 33.17 -21.50 -7.76
N GLN A 96 34.28 -20.94 -7.29
CA GLN A 96 34.86 -21.28 -5.98
C GLN A 96 34.15 -20.66 -4.77
N LEU A 97 33.23 -19.70 -4.96
CA LEU A 97 32.45 -19.16 -3.84
C LEU A 97 31.64 -20.26 -3.11
N PRO A 98 31.31 -20.14 -1.82
CA PRO A 98 30.49 -21.14 -1.14
C PRO A 98 29.04 -21.18 -1.66
N PRO A 99 28.42 -22.36 -1.87
CA PRO A 99 27.00 -22.48 -2.23
C PRO A 99 26.09 -21.78 -1.22
N GLY A 100 25.15 -20.95 -1.71
CA GLY A 100 24.19 -20.24 -0.85
C GLY A 100 24.73 -19.05 -0.05
N SER A 101 26.00 -18.65 -0.25
CA SER A 101 26.56 -17.48 0.42
C SER A 101 26.07 -16.15 -0.18
N ASP A 102 25.93 -15.12 0.66
CA ASP A 102 25.59 -13.76 0.22
C ASP A 102 26.59 -13.21 -0.81
N ALA A 103 27.88 -13.52 -0.64
CA ALA A 103 28.93 -13.16 -1.59
C ALA A 103 28.66 -13.74 -3.00
N ARG A 104 28.18 -14.99 -3.08
CA ARG A 104 27.78 -15.61 -4.35
C ARG A 104 26.55 -14.94 -4.94
N SER A 105 25.54 -14.65 -4.13
CA SER A 105 24.32 -13.96 -4.59
C SER A 105 24.65 -12.56 -5.13
N ALA A 106 25.44 -11.77 -4.40
CA ALA A 106 25.89 -10.44 -4.83
C ALA A 106 26.74 -10.46 -6.12
N ALA A 107 27.59 -11.49 -6.30
CA ALA A 107 28.44 -11.63 -7.48
C ALA A 107 27.71 -12.14 -8.75
N THR A 108 26.47 -12.61 -8.63
CA THR A 108 25.76 -13.32 -9.72
C THR A 108 25.57 -12.46 -10.97
N GLN A 109 25.16 -11.20 -10.83
CA GLN A 109 24.97 -10.30 -11.98
C GLN A 109 26.30 -10.01 -12.70
N ARG A 110 27.40 -9.86 -11.94
CA ARG A 110 28.74 -9.68 -12.51
C ARG A 110 29.19 -10.95 -13.25
N ALA A 111 29.01 -12.12 -12.65
CA ALA A 111 29.35 -13.40 -13.25
C ALA A 111 28.59 -13.67 -14.57
N TYR A 112 27.32 -13.27 -14.64
CA TYR A 112 26.56 -13.29 -15.89
C TYR A 112 27.22 -12.43 -16.98
N GLY A 113 27.60 -11.18 -16.65
CA GLY A 113 28.31 -10.30 -17.58
C GLY A 113 29.66 -10.87 -18.04
N LEU A 114 30.42 -11.48 -17.13
CA LEU A 114 31.69 -12.14 -17.46
C LEU A 114 31.48 -13.31 -18.43
N LEU A 115 30.48 -14.16 -18.18
CA LEU A 115 30.15 -15.29 -19.05
C LEU A 115 29.70 -14.80 -20.44
N LYS A 116 28.84 -13.77 -20.49
CA LYS A 116 28.40 -13.16 -21.76
C LYS A 116 29.59 -12.68 -22.57
N GLY A 117 30.51 -11.93 -21.95
CA GLY A 117 31.75 -11.48 -22.60
C GLY A 117 32.61 -12.64 -23.09
N TYR A 118 32.81 -13.67 -22.27
CA TYR A 118 33.61 -14.85 -22.62
C TYR A 118 33.03 -15.60 -23.82
N LEU A 119 31.69 -15.76 -23.86
CA LEU A 119 31.01 -16.42 -24.97
C LEU A 119 30.99 -15.57 -26.25
N MET A 120 30.95 -14.23 -26.16
CA MET A 120 31.12 -13.36 -27.35
C MET A 120 32.46 -13.59 -28.05
N LEU A 121 33.53 -13.83 -27.30
CA LEU A 121 34.84 -14.16 -27.88
C LEU A 121 34.84 -15.53 -28.59
N ALA A 122 33.95 -16.44 -28.20
CA ALA A 122 33.84 -17.79 -28.75
C ALA A 122 32.80 -17.92 -29.89
N ARG A 123 31.82 -17.00 -29.94
CA ARG A 123 30.65 -17.01 -30.83
C ARG A 123 30.65 -15.75 -31.72
N PRO A 124 31.27 -15.78 -32.91
CA PRO A 124 31.33 -14.62 -33.80
C PRO A 124 29.97 -14.02 -34.15
N ASP A 125 28.93 -14.84 -34.27
CA ASP A 125 27.54 -14.43 -34.56
C ASP A 125 26.88 -13.62 -33.44
N LYS A 126 27.45 -13.64 -32.22
CA LYS A 126 26.93 -12.96 -31.02
C LYS A 126 27.82 -11.80 -30.57
N ALA A 127 28.85 -11.44 -31.33
CA ALA A 127 29.75 -10.35 -30.99
C ALA A 127 29.05 -8.99 -31.07
N ASP A 128 29.00 -8.26 -29.96
CA ASP A 128 28.47 -6.89 -29.89
C ASP A 128 29.58 -5.92 -29.50
N ALA A 129 29.97 -5.06 -30.44
CA ALA A 129 31.07 -4.13 -30.27
C ALA A 129 30.84 -3.09 -29.16
N SER A 130 29.64 -2.50 -29.13
CA SER A 130 29.27 -1.47 -28.16
C SER A 130 29.20 -2.06 -26.75
N TRP A 131 28.58 -3.23 -26.63
CA TRP A 131 28.46 -3.92 -25.35
C TRP A 131 29.83 -4.37 -24.83
N LEU A 132 30.67 -4.98 -25.65
CA LEU A 132 31.98 -5.51 -25.23
C LEU A 132 32.92 -4.36 -24.85
N ALA A 133 32.94 -3.26 -25.61
CA ALA A 133 33.71 -2.06 -25.28
C ALA A 133 33.31 -1.43 -23.93
N ALA A 134 32.00 -1.33 -23.66
CA ALA A 134 31.50 -0.70 -22.44
C ALA A 134 31.61 -1.60 -21.19
N ASN A 135 31.35 -2.90 -21.32
CA ASN A 135 31.22 -3.81 -20.18
C ASN A 135 32.54 -4.49 -19.80
N MET A 136 33.41 -4.81 -20.77
CA MET A 136 34.67 -5.47 -20.44
C MET A 136 35.67 -4.53 -19.76
N LEU A 137 35.59 -3.21 -19.97
CA LEU A 137 36.38 -2.27 -19.17
C LEU A 137 35.94 -2.27 -17.69
N LYS A 138 34.64 -2.44 -17.40
CA LYS A 138 34.15 -2.57 -16.01
C LYS A 138 34.61 -3.87 -15.37
N ALA A 139 34.65 -4.95 -16.15
CA ALA A 139 35.12 -6.26 -15.71
C ALA A 139 36.65 -6.30 -15.51
N TRP A 140 37.39 -5.59 -16.36
CA TRP A 140 38.86 -5.54 -16.37
C TRP A 140 39.34 -4.07 -16.30
N PRO A 141 39.18 -3.41 -15.13
CA PRO A 141 39.39 -1.96 -14.99
C PRO A 141 40.86 -1.55 -15.04
N THR A 142 41.78 -2.47 -14.74
CA THR A 142 43.22 -2.24 -14.73
C THR A 142 43.93 -3.43 -15.34
N ARG A 143 45.02 -3.18 -16.06
CA ARG A 143 45.87 -4.21 -16.63
C ARG A 143 47.31 -4.07 -16.12
N ALA A 144 47.84 -5.16 -15.57
CA ALA A 144 49.23 -5.20 -15.12
C ALA A 144 50.20 -4.79 -16.25
N GLY A 145 51.15 -3.92 -15.93
CA GLY A 145 52.12 -3.39 -16.91
C GLY A 145 51.59 -2.27 -17.83
N VAL A 146 50.39 -1.74 -17.58
CA VAL A 146 49.81 -0.60 -18.32
C VAL A 146 49.30 0.47 -17.35
N PRO A 147 49.67 1.76 -17.53
CA PRO A 147 49.10 2.83 -16.71
C PRO A 147 47.57 2.90 -16.81
N ALA A 148 46.89 3.13 -15.70
CA ALA A 148 45.42 3.07 -15.63
C ALA A 148 44.72 4.03 -16.62
N SER A 149 45.21 5.27 -16.74
CA SER A 149 44.67 6.26 -17.68
C SER A 149 44.79 5.82 -19.14
N VAL A 150 45.91 5.18 -19.50
CA VAL A 150 46.16 4.62 -20.82
C VAL A 150 45.20 3.45 -21.08
N TRP A 151 45.08 2.54 -20.13
CA TRP A 151 44.19 1.38 -20.24
C TRP A 151 42.72 1.79 -20.41
N GLN A 152 42.22 2.67 -19.55
CA GLN A 152 40.83 3.15 -19.61
C GLN A 152 40.50 3.85 -20.93
N THR A 153 41.47 4.54 -21.54
CA THR A 153 41.27 5.23 -22.82
C THR A 153 41.37 4.29 -24.03
N GLN A 154 42.26 3.28 -23.97
CA GLN A 154 42.56 2.42 -25.11
C GLN A 154 41.69 1.16 -25.15
N ALA A 155 41.43 0.52 -24.01
CA ALA A 155 40.77 -0.79 -23.95
C ALA A 155 39.39 -0.81 -24.64
N PRO A 156 38.47 0.15 -24.43
CA PRO A 156 37.19 0.14 -25.12
C PRO A 156 37.34 0.20 -26.65
N LYS A 157 38.31 0.97 -27.16
CA LYS A 157 38.56 1.09 -28.60
C LYS A 157 39.13 -0.20 -29.19
N LEU A 158 40.11 -0.79 -28.51
CA LEU A 158 40.74 -2.05 -28.91
C LEU A 158 39.72 -3.20 -28.94
N LEU A 159 38.89 -3.28 -27.90
CA LEU A 159 37.89 -4.32 -27.73
C LEU A 159 36.69 -4.15 -28.67
N GLY A 160 36.20 -2.92 -28.83
CA GLY A 160 35.10 -2.61 -29.74
C GLY A 160 35.45 -2.94 -31.19
N PHE A 161 36.65 -2.55 -31.65
CA PHE A 161 37.10 -2.87 -33.00
C PHE A 161 37.27 -4.38 -33.23
N TYR A 162 37.83 -5.12 -32.27
CA TYR A 162 37.91 -6.58 -32.34
C TYR A 162 36.52 -7.21 -32.48
N ALA A 163 35.58 -6.84 -31.61
CA ALA A 163 34.23 -7.38 -31.60
C ALA A 163 33.45 -7.02 -32.87
N GLN A 164 33.63 -5.81 -33.42
CA GLN A 164 33.01 -5.37 -34.67
C GLN A 164 33.45 -6.23 -35.87
N ASN A 165 34.70 -6.67 -35.89
CA ASN A 165 35.29 -7.42 -37.01
C ASN A 165 35.26 -8.94 -36.83
N LEU A 166 34.96 -9.43 -35.61
CA LEU A 166 34.91 -10.86 -35.31
C LEU A 166 33.92 -11.65 -36.20
N PRO A 167 32.71 -11.16 -36.55
CA PRO A 167 31.80 -11.87 -37.44
C PRO A 167 32.37 -12.13 -38.83
N ALA A 168 33.16 -11.19 -39.36
CA ALA A 168 33.83 -11.31 -40.66
C ALA A 168 35.09 -12.18 -40.62
N HIS A 169 35.64 -12.41 -39.43
CA HIS A 169 36.88 -13.15 -39.18
C HIS A 169 36.68 -14.24 -38.11
N PRO A 170 35.87 -15.28 -38.39
CA PRO A 170 35.51 -16.30 -37.40
C PRO A 170 36.71 -17.12 -36.90
N GLU A 171 37.83 -17.12 -37.62
CA GLU A 171 39.10 -17.72 -37.21
C GLU A 171 39.73 -17.04 -36.00
N TRP A 172 39.32 -15.82 -35.65
CA TRP A 172 39.82 -15.11 -34.46
C TRP A 172 39.15 -15.54 -33.16
N LYS A 173 38.10 -16.37 -33.21
CA LYS A 173 37.40 -16.82 -32.01
C LYS A 173 38.32 -17.57 -31.05
N ILE A 174 38.00 -17.52 -29.76
CA ILE A 174 38.65 -18.36 -28.76
C ILE A 174 38.07 -19.78 -28.80
N LYS A 175 38.83 -20.76 -28.29
CA LYS A 175 38.28 -22.03 -27.84
C LYS A 175 37.86 -21.86 -26.37
N PRO A 176 36.56 -21.90 -26.03
CA PRO A 176 36.13 -21.76 -24.66
C PRO A 176 36.42 -23.03 -23.85
N ASP A 177 36.60 -22.88 -22.54
CA ASP A 177 36.55 -23.99 -21.59
C ASP A 177 35.09 -24.43 -21.42
N ALA A 178 34.75 -25.58 -22.00
CA ALA A 178 33.37 -26.08 -22.00
C ALA A 178 32.90 -26.51 -20.59
N GLU A 179 33.81 -26.99 -19.74
CA GLU A 179 33.47 -27.42 -18.38
C GLU A 179 33.17 -26.20 -17.52
N LEU A 180 34.06 -25.19 -17.53
CA LEU A 180 33.84 -23.95 -16.80
C LEU A 180 32.53 -23.26 -17.25
N VAL A 181 32.31 -23.17 -18.56
CA VAL A 181 31.06 -22.59 -19.11
C VAL A 181 29.84 -23.37 -18.62
N GLY A 182 29.88 -24.70 -18.64
CA GLY A 182 28.79 -25.56 -18.16
C GLY A 182 28.49 -25.34 -16.68
N THR A 183 29.51 -25.35 -15.82
CA THR A 183 29.37 -25.13 -14.38
C THR A 183 28.84 -23.75 -14.06
N VAL A 184 29.39 -22.69 -14.67
CA VAL A 184 28.92 -21.31 -14.45
C VAL A 184 27.47 -21.18 -14.88
N ARG A 185 27.07 -21.73 -16.03
CA ARG A 185 25.67 -21.72 -16.50
C ARG A 185 24.75 -22.39 -15.50
N GLN A 186 25.10 -23.56 -14.96
CA GLN A 186 24.29 -24.26 -13.96
C GLN A 186 24.13 -23.44 -12.68
N ILE A 187 25.22 -22.84 -12.17
CA ILE A 187 25.18 -21.97 -10.98
C ILE A 187 24.30 -20.75 -11.25
N LEU A 188 24.50 -20.07 -12.38
CA LEU A 188 23.74 -18.90 -12.77
C LEU A 188 22.26 -19.22 -12.97
N LEU A 189 21.91 -20.34 -13.60
CA LEU A 189 20.51 -20.77 -13.75
C LEU A 189 19.84 -20.98 -12.38
N LYS A 190 20.55 -21.62 -11.44
CA LYS A 190 20.05 -21.83 -10.06
C LYS A 190 19.90 -20.51 -9.28
N GLN A 191 20.80 -19.55 -9.48
CA GLN A 191 20.80 -18.26 -8.77
C GLN A 191 19.86 -17.23 -9.41
N ILE A 192 19.82 -17.13 -10.75
CA ILE A 192 18.95 -16.19 -11.49
C ILE A 192 17.48 -16.62 -11.42
N GLY A 193 17.20 -17.92 -11.26
CA GLY A 193 15.87 -18.41 -10.90
C GLY A 193 15.36 -17.88 -9.55
N GLN A 194 16.22 -17.25 -8.73
CA GLN A 194 15.83 -16.58 -7.49
C GLN A 194 15.70 -15.07 -7.74
N ARG A 195 14.44 -14.59 -7.90
CA ARG A 195 13.79 -13.25 -7.75
C ARG A 195 14.58 -11.91 -7.82
N ASN A 196 15.89 -11.85 -7.63
CA ASN A 196 16.66 -10.61 -7.44
C ASN A 196 17.00 -9.86 -8.75
N ALA A 197 17.16 -10.57 -9.88
CA ALA A 197 17.47 -9.92 -11.17
C ALA A 197 16.26 -9.19 -11.79
N GLU A 198 15.04 -9.62 -11.47
CA GLU A 198 13.80 -9.05 -12.00
C GLU A 198 13.47 -7.68 -11.40
N SER A 199 13.84 -7.48 -10.13
CA SER A 199 13.62 -6.20 -9.45
C SER A 199 14.43 -5.05 -10.06
N GLY A 200 15.67 -5.31 -10.50
CA GLY A 200 16.48 -4.31 -11.18
C GLY A 200 15.91 -3.93 -12.55
N LEU A 201 15.53 -4.92 -13.36
CA LEU A 201 14.94 -4.70 -14.68
C LEU A 201 13.62 -3.92 -14.60
N TYR A 202 12.78 -4.27 -13.63
CA TYR A 202 11.52 -3.58 -13.38
C TYR A 202 11.75 -2.11 -13.00
N GLN A 203 12.68 -1.84 -12.08
CA GLN A 203 12.98 -0.47 -11.64
C GLN A 203 13.60 0.38 -12.75
N GLU A 204 14.53 -0.16 -13.54
CA GLU A 204 15.11 0.55 -14.68
C GLU A 204 14.06 0.88 -15.74
N MET A 205 13.16 -0.07 -16.01
CA MET A 205 12.03 0.14 -16.92
C MET A 205 11.14 1.28 -16.44
N LEU A 206 10.71 1.26 -15.17
CA LEU A 206 9.87 2.32 -14.60
C LEU A 206 10.57 3.67 -14.59
N GLN A 207 11.84 3.75 -14.21
CA GLN A 207 12.60 5.01 -14.21
C GLN A 207 12.69 5.66 -15.61
N ARG A 208 12.73 4.86 -16.67
CA ARG A 208 12.69 5.37 -18.04
C ARG A 208 11.31 5.90 -18.40
N ILE A 209 10.26 5.20 -18.00
CA ILE A 209 8.86 5.58 -18.27
C ILE A 209 8.49 6.85 -17.49
N ALA A 210 8.86 6.94 -16.22
CA ALA A 210 8.57 8.09 -15.35
C ALA A 210 9.06 9.44 -15.90
N ARG A 211 10.09 9.46 -16.76
CA ARG A 211 10.58 10.69 -17.40
C ARG A 211 9.61 11.29 -18.42
N ASN A 212 8.71 10.48 -18.97
CA ASN A 212 7.76 10.88 -20.00
C ASN A 212 6.35 11.12 -19.47
N TRP A 213 6.07 10.69 -18.23
CA TRP A 213 4.75 10.72 -17.63
C TRP A 213 4.79 11.52 -16.32
N PRO A 214 4.38 12.80 -16.32
CA PRO A 214 4.35 13.61 -15.11
C PRO A 214 3.34 13.07 -14.10
N ASP A 215 3.59 13.36 -12.83
CA ASP A 215 2.70 12.94 -11.74
C ASP A 215 1.32 13.59 -11.86
N LEU A 216 0.28 12.82 -11.54
CA LEU A 216 -1.10 13.24 -11.59
C LEU A 216 -1.52 13.80 -10.21
N THR A 217 -1.94 15.05 -10.19
CA THR A 217 -2.41 15.75 -8.98
C THR A 217 -3.91 15.61 -8.78
N LEU A 218 -4.40 15.99 -7.60
CA LEU A 218 -5.85 16.01 -7.34
C LEU A 218 -6.60 16.90 -8.34
N THR A 219 -6.05 18.06 -8.68
CA THR A 219 -6.66 18.99 -9.65
C THR A 219 -6.80 18.34 -11.02
N ASP A 220 -5.82 17.56 -11.45
CA ASP A 220 -5.90 16.84 -12.73
C ASP A 220 -6.98 15.75 -12.72
N MET A 221 -7.24 15.16 -11.54
CA MET A 221 -8.27 14.13 -11.36
C MET A 221 -9.69 14.68 -11.27
N THR A 222 -9.86 15.92 -10.81
CA THR A 222 -11.16 16.60 -10.69
C THR A 222 -11.48 17.53 -11.88
N GLY A 223 -10.50 17.79 -12.75
CA GLY A 223 -10.68 18.61 -13.95
C GLY A 223 -11.10 20.04 -13.59
N ASP A 224 -12.14 20.54 -14.24
CA ASP A 224 -12.65 21.91 -14.03
C ASP A 224 -13.42 22.08 -12.71
N THR A 225 -13.62 21.01 -11.94
CA THR A 225 -14.28 21.07 -10.63
C THR A 225 -13.27 21.39 -9.53
N ASP A 226 -13.54 22.45 -8.77
CA ASP A 226 -12.64 22.92 -7.72
C ASP A 226 -12.79 22.11 -6.43
N ALA A 227 -11.89 21.16 -6.22
CA ALA A 227 -11.83 20.34 -5.01
C ALA A 227 -11.41 21.11 -3.76
N SER A 228 -10.66 22.22 -3.90
CA SER A 228 -9.98 22.90 -2.79
C SER A 228 -10.92 23.45 -1.71
N THR A 229 -12.19 23.63 -2.06
CA THR A 229 -13.24 24.07 -1.13
C THR A 229 -13.81 22.94 -0.27
N LEU A 230 -13.62 21.68 -0.67
CA LEU A 230 -14.19 20.50 -0.02
C LEU A 230 -13.13 19.60 0.63
N PHE A 231 -12.08 19.25 -0.13
CA PHE A 231 -11.06 18.32 0.32
C PHE A 231 -9.74 18.54 -0.40
N SER A 232 -8.64 18.10 0.23
CA SER A 232 -7.30 18.24 -0.31
C SER A 232 -6.43 17.00 -0.04
N THR A 233 -5.34 16.88 -0.79
CA THR A 233 -4.25 15.96 -0.51
C THR A 233 -2.91 16.57 -0.95
N SER A 234 -1.83 16.21 -0.26
CA SER A 234 -0.46 16.47 -0.69
C SER A 234 0.16 15.34 -1.53
N GLU A 235 -0.50 14.17 -1.56
CA GLU A 235 -0.03 13.01 -2.34
C GLU A 235 -0.41 13.14 -3.81
N VAL A 236 0.45 12.60 -4.67
CA VAL A 236 0.23 12.53 -6.12
C VAL A 236 0.31 11.08 -6.58
N VAL A 237 -0.29 10.77 -7.72
CA VAL A 237 -0.12 9.46 -8.36
C VAL A 237 1.01 9.58 -9.39
N PRO A 238 2.11 8.81 -9.27
CA PRO A 238 3.15 8.82 -10.29
C PRO A 238 2.57 8.52 -11.68
N GLY A 239 2.89 9.36 -12.67
CA GLY A 239 2.24 9.31 -13.99
C GLY A 239 2.38 7.96 -14.71
N MET A 240 3.45 7.23 -14.40
CA MET A 240 3.68 5.87 -14.90
C MET A 240 2.65 4.83 -14.44
N PHE A 241 1.85 5.12 -13.41
CA PHE A 241 0.76 4.30 -12.90
C PHE A 241 -0.61 4.84 -13.31
N THR A 242 -0.74 5.23 -14.57
CA THR A 242 -2.01 5.66 -15.17
C THR A 242 -2.40 4.74 -16.31
N ARG A 243 -3.69 4.74 -16.66
CA ARG A 243 -4.23 3.99 -17.79
C ARG A 243 -3.54 4.36 -19.10
N GLN A 244 -3.31 5.66 -19.31
CA GLN A 244 -2.61 6.18 -20.48
C GLN A 244 -1.18 5.62 -20.55
N ALA A 245 -0.43 5.70 -19.45
CA ALA A 245 0.93 5.15 -19.41
C ALA A 245 0.96 3.64 -19.66
N TRP A 246 -0.04 2.90 -19.13
CA TRP A 246 -0.20 1.47 -19.40
C TRP A 246 -0.39 1.18 -20.89
N GLU A 247 -1.42 1.78 -21.49
CA GLU A 247 -1.86 1.53 -22.86
C GLU A 247 -0.82 2.01 -23.90
N GLU A 248 -0.12 3.11 -23.63
CA GLU A 248 0.81 3.71 -24.59
C GLU A 248 2.25 3.19 -24.48
N GLN A 249 2.74 2.92 -23.26
CA GLN A 249 4.17 2.67 -23.05
C GLN A 249 4.50 1.45 -22.19
N VAL A 250 3.83 1.23 -21.06
CA VAL A 250 4.24 0.20 -20.09
C VAL A 250 4.02 -1.20 -20.64
N GLU A 251 2.87 -1.50 -21.26
CA GLU A 251 2.59 -2.84 -21.79
C GLU A 251 3.67 -3.27 -22.80
N ASN A 252 3.98 -2.39 -23.74
CA ASN A 252 5.04 -2.61 -24.72
C ASN A 252 6.43 -2.69 -24.07
N ALA A 253 6.72 -1.88 -23.05
CA ALA A 253 8.01 -1.90 -22.36
C ALA A 253 8.24 -3.23 -21.61
N ILE A 254 7.20 -3.79 -20.96
CA ILE A 254 7.26 -5.10 -20.33
C ILE A 254 7.53 -6.19 -21.38
N ASP A 255 6.87 -6.11 -22.54
CA ASP A 255 7.07 -7.05 -23.65
C ASP A 255 8.51 -7.02 -24.17
N GLU A 256 9.09 -5.84 -24.35
CA GLU A 256 10.47 -5.71 -24.81
C GLU A 256 11.48 -6.18 -23.75
N VAL A 257 11.22 -5.96 -22.46
CA VAL A 257 12.05 -6.51 -21.38
C VAL A 257 12.01 -8.04 -21.39
N ALA A 258 10.83 -8.64 -21.54
CA ALA A 258 10.67 -10.09 -21.62
C ALA A 258 11.36 -10.69 -22.86
N LYS A 259 11.21 -10.07 -24.04
CA LYS A 259 11.87 -10.49 -25.29
C LYS A 259 13.39 -10.35 -25.24
N THR A 260 13.90 -9.22 -24.75
CA THR A 260 15.34 -8.98 -24.63
C THR A 260 15.95 -10.01 -23.67
N ARG A 261 15.27 -10.27 -22.55
CA ARG A 261 15.72 -11.27 -21.59
C ARG A 261 15.69 -12.68 -22.17
N ARG A 262 14.69 -13.03 -22.99
CA ARG A 262 14.67 -14.30 -23.76
C ARG A 262 15.93 -14.45 -24.59
N ALA A 263 16.22 -13.46 -25.44
CA ALA A 263 17.36 -13.51 -26.34
C ALA A 263 18.67 -13.64 -25.56
N GLU A 264 18.82 -12.89 -24.46
CA GLU A 264 20.00 -12.94 -23.60
C GLU A 264 20.17 -14.26 -22.84
N ILE A 265 19.09 -14.87 -22.36
CA ILE A 265 19.12 -16.15 -21.66
C ILE A 265 19.39 -17.29 -22.66
N ASP A 266 18.75 -17.26 -23.83
CA ASP A 266 18.73 -18.35 -24.83
C ASP A 266 20.11 -18.71 -25.42
N TRP A 267 21.07 -17.79 -25.42
CA TRP A 267 22.43 -18.12 -25.89
C TRP A 267 23.52 -18.07 -24.81
N VAL A 268 23.32 -17.29 -23.74
CA VAL A 268 24.31 -17.18 -22.65
C VAL A 268 24.15 -18.32 -21.65
N LEU A 269 22.92 -18.66 -21.25
CA LEU A 269 22.66 -19.60 -20.15
C LEU A 269 22.25 -21.00 -20.61
N THR A 270 21.72 -21.15 -21.81
CA THR A 270 21.26 -22.44 -22.36
C THR A 270 22.27 -23.08 -23.31
N ASP A 271 22.23 -24.42 -23.37
CA ASP A 271 22.95 -25.24 -24.34
C ASP A 271 22.02 -26.38 -24.83
N LYS A 272 22.40 -27.08 -25.90
CA LYS A 272 21.60 -28.14 -26.56
C LYS A 272 21.16 -29.28 -25.61
N THR A 273 21.81 -29.42 -24.46
CA THR A 273 21.56 -30.48 -23.45
C THR A 273 20.77 -30.01 -22.24
N HIS A 274 20.61 -28.70 -22.01
CA HIS A 274 19.91 -28.13 -20.86
C HIS A 274 18.94 -27.05 -21.34
N GLN A 275 17.68 -27.45 -21.59
CA GLN A 275 16.59 -26.50 -21.81
C GLN A 275 16.26 -25.77 -20.51
N ALA A 276 16.02 -24.46 -20.59
CA ALA A 276 15.54 -23.70 -19.45
C ALA A 276 14.22 -24.31 -18.93
N GLY A 277 14.13 -24.54 -17.62
CA GLY A 277 12.88 -24.95 -16.99
C GLY A 277 11.76 -23.94 -17.24
N SER A 278 10.50 -24.40 -17.19
CA SER A 278 9.27 -23.62 -17.46
C SER A 278 9.18 -22.28 -16.72
N ASP A 279 9.84 -22.18 -15.55
CA ASP A 279 9.78 -21.03 -14.65
C ASP A 279 10.60 -19.81 -15.13
N ILE A 280 11.44 -19.97 -16.16
CA ILE A 280 12.26 -18.90 -16.76
C ILE A 280 11.71 -18.52 -18.15
N SER A 281 10.49 -18.97 -18.49
CA SER A 281 9.89 -18.62 -19.78
C SER A 281 9.63 -17.09 -19.87
N PRO A 282 9.82 -16.48 -21.06
CA PRO A 282 9.53 -15.07 -21.31
C PRO A 282 8.09 -14.71 -20.98
N GLU A 283 7.17 -15.63 -21.24
CA GLU A 283 5.75 -15.47 -20.97
C GLU A 283 5.48 -15.45 -19.45
N ALA A 284 6.14 -16.31 -18.67
CA ALA A 284 6.06 -16.27 -17.21
C ALA A 284 6.73 -15.01 -16.62
N LEU A 285 7.81 -14.51 -17.23
CA LEU A 285 8.43 -13.25 -16.83
C LEU A 285 7.51 -12.06 -17.13
N LYS A 286 6.95 -11.99 -18.33
CA LYS A 286 5.95 -10.98 -18.72
C LYS A 286 4.80 -10.96 -17.71
N GLN A 287 4.21 -12.13 -17.41
CA GLN A 287 3.11 -12.23 -16.45
C GLN A 287 3.51 -11.69 -15.06
N ARG A 288 4.65 -12.11 -14.51
CA ARG A 288 5.10 -11.65 -13.19
C ARG A 288 5.41 -10.16 -13.13
N LEU A 289 6.01 -9.59 -14.19
CA LEU A 289 6.25 -8.15 -14.29
C LEU A 289 4.92 -7.38 -14.39
N THR A 290 3.96 -7.89 -15.14
CA THR A 290 2.62 -7.31 -15.25
C THR A 290 1.86 -7.36 -13.92
N GLU A 291 1.87 -8.50 -13.22
CA GLU A 291 1.25 -8.64 -11.90
C GLU A 291 1.87 -7.68 -10.87
N ARG A 292 3.20 -7.57 -10.86
CA ARG A 292 3.91 -6.60 -10.03
C ARG A 292 3.53 -5.16 -10.38
N TYR A 293 3.47 -4.83 -11.67
CA TYR A 293 3.06 -3.50 -12.11
C TYR A 293 1.66 -3.14 -11.62
N PHE A 294 0.68 -4.04 -11.75
CA PHE A 294 -0.68 -3.75 -11.30
C PHE A 294 -0.81 -3.72 -9.77
N SER A 295 0.04 -4.45 -9.05
CA SER A 295 0.15 -4.29 -7.59
C SER A 295 0.66 -2.89 -7.21
N ASP A 296 1.74 -2.42 -7.83
CA ASP A 296 2.32 -1.09 -7.55
C ASP A 296 1.38 0.03 -8.02
N PHE A 297 0.66 -0.17 -9.13
CA PHE A 297 -0.41 0.70 -9.60
C PHE A 297 -1.50 0.85 -8.54
N GLY A 298 -2.07 -0.27 -8.06
CA GLY A 298 -3.13 -0.25 -7.05
C GLY A 298 -2.69 0.48 -5.78
N ASN A 299 -1.48 0.21 -5.31
CA ASN A 299 -0.90 0.85 -4.13
C ASN A 299 -0.73 2.37 -4.30
N ALA A 300 -0.24 2.84 -5.46
CA ALA A 300 -0.08 4.27 -5.73
C ALA A 300 -1.41 5.02 -5.64
N TRP A 301 -2.47 4.46 -6.22
CA TRP A 301 -3.81 5.04 -6.17
C TRP A 301 -4.45 4.98 -4.79
N LEU A 302 -4.29 3.87 -4.07
CA LEU A 302 -4.76 3.74 -2.68
C LEU A 302 -4.07 4.76 -1.76
N ASN A 303 -2.76 4.98 -1.92
CA ASN A 303 -2.02 5.96 -1.13
C ASN A 303 -2.58 7.38 -1.35
N MET A 304 -2.77 7.77 -2.61
CA MET A 304 -3.39 9.07 -2.93
C MET A 304 -4.80 9.15 -2.34
N ALA A 305 -5.67 8.17 -2.61
CA ALA A 305 -7.06 8.22 -2.17
C ALA A 305 -7.21 8.29 -0.64
N ASN A 306 -6.42 7.49 0.09
CA ASN A 306 -6.50 7.45 1.56
C ASN A 306 -5.85 8.66 2.26
N SER A 307 -5.05 9.44 1.52
CA SER A 307 -4.45 10.68 2.04
C SER A 307 -5.39 11.89 1.96
N ILE A 308 -6.54 11.75 1.30
CA ILE A 308 -7.53 12.83 1.14
C ILE A 308 -8.08 13.24 2.51
N GLN A 309 -8.12 14.55 2.75
CA GLN A 309 -8.64 15.16 3.97
C GLN A 309 -9.79 16.10 3.65
N TRP A 310 -10.90 15.94 4.36
CA TRP A 310 -12.04 16.86 4.26
C TRP A 310 -11.79 18.16 5.02
N HIS A 311 -12.23 19.28 4.46
CA HIS A 311 -12.15 20.60 5.10
C HIS A 311 -13.33 20.82 6.05
N GLU A 312 -13.04 20.99 7.35
CA GLU A 312 -14.06 21.28 8.35
C GLU A 312 -14.69 22.67 8.12
N ALA A 313 -16.01 22.71 7.98
CA ALA A 313 -16.76 23.96 7.90
C ALA A 313 -16.75 24.70 9.25
N GLY A 314 -16.50 26.01 9.22
CA GLY A 314 -16.54 26.87 10.41
C GLY A 314 -17.93 27.32 10.82
N SER A 315 -18.96 27.08 9.99
CA SER A 315 -20.34 27.45 10.27
C SER A 315 -21.36 26.51 9.63
N LEU A 316 -22.61 26.56 10.10
CA LEU A 316 -23.71 25.81 9.48
C LEU A 316 -23.95 26.23 8.02
N SER A 317 -23.83 27.53 7.70
CA SER A 317 -24.00 28.03 6.33
C SER A 317 -22.93 27.50 5.39
N GLU A 318 -21.67 27.44 5.86
CA GLU A 318 -20.56 26.86 5.10
C GLU A 318 -20.73 25.36 4.91
N ALA A 319 -21.17 24.63 5.95
CA ALA A 319 -21.48 23.20 5.83
C ALA A 319 -22.59 22.94 4.79
N ILE A 320 -23.64 23.76 4.76
CA ILE A 320 -24.68 23.67 3.73
C ILE A 320 -24.11 23.93 2.33
N ALA A 321 -23.22 24.91 2.18
CA ALA A 321 -22.57 25.20 0.91
C ALA A 321 -21.66 24.05 0.44
N GLN A 322 -20.90 23.44 1.35
CA GLN A 322 -20.08 22.26 1.06
C GLN A 322 -20.96 21.08 0.61
N LEU A 323 -22.02 20.75 1.36
CA LEU A 323 -22.95 19.68 0.97
C LEU A 323 -23.68 19.98 -0.34
N ASN A 324 -23.93 21.26 -0.64
CA ASN A 324 -24.50 21.68 -1.91
C ASN A 324 -23.58 21.36 -3.08
N LEU A 325 -22.30 21.75 -3.00
CA LEU A 325 -21.32 21.48 -4.03
C LEU A 325 -21.05 19.96 -4.16
N LEU A 326 -20.95 19.27 -3.02
CA LEU A 326 -20.75 17.81 -2.96
C LEU A 326 -21.85 17.03 -3.70
N ALA A 327 -23.11 17.45 -3.52
CA ALA A 327 -24.28 16.81 -4.11
C ALA A 327 -24.61 17.27 -5.54
N ASP A 328 -23.97 18.33 -6.04
CA ASP A 328 -24.18 18.81 -7.40
C ASP A 328 -23.54 17.87 -8.43
N VAL A 329 -24.35 17.07 -9.11
CA VAL A 329 -23.88 16.06 -10.08
C VAL A 329 -23.00 16.65 -11.20
N ARG A 330 -23.14 17.94 -11.53
CA ARG A 330 -22.38 18.58 -12.60
C ARG A 330 -21.09 19.23 -12.11
N GLN A 331 -21.09 19.79 -10.91
CA GLN A 331 -19.98 20.58 -10.39
C GLN A 331 -19.22 19.90 -9.25
N SER A 332 -19.67 18.73 -8.78
CA SER A 332 -19.07 18.03 -7.65
C SER A 332 -17.67 17.50 -7.98
N PRO A 333 -16.64 17.96 -7.23
CA PRO A 333 -15.29 17.41 -7.32
C PRO A 333 -15.21 15.94 -6.93
N LEU A 334 -16.10 15.47 -6.05
CA LEU A 334 -16.17 14.06 -5.69
C LEU A 334 -16.71 13.21 -6.85
N VAL A 335 -17.72 13.69 -7.58
CA VAL A 335 -18.23 12.98 -8.76
C VAL A 335 -17.12 12.86 -9.82
N ALA A 336 -16.40 13.95 -10.09
CA ALA A 336 -15.27 13.93 -11.01
C ALA A 336 -14.18 12.93 -10.57
N LEU A 337 -13.77 12.99 -9.29
CA LEU A 337 -12.79 12.08 -8.73
C LEU A 337 -13.23 10.61 -8.82
N MET A 338 -14.48 10.30 -8.44
CA MET A 338 -15.03 8.94 -8.50
C MET A 338 -15.06 8.40 -9.94
N ASN A 339 -15.37 9.25 -10.93
CA ASN A 339 -15.31 8.88 -12.34
C ASN A 339 -13.87 8.59 -12.78
N THR A 340 -12.91 9.41 -12.36
CA THR A 340 -11.48 9.19 -12.64
C THR A 340 -11.00 7.87 -12.02
N LEU A 341 -11.33 7.60 -10.76
CA LEU A 341 -10.98 6.35 -10.08
C LEU A 341 -11.61 5.14 -10.77
N ALA A 342 -12.88 5.22 -11.15
CA ALA A 342 -13.56 4.14 -11.88
C ALA A 342 -12.95 3.89 -13.26
N TRP A 343 -12.53 4.94 -13.96
CA TRP A 343 -11.91 4.85 -15.28
C TRP A 343 -10.50 4.25 -15.22
N GLN A 344 -9.70 4.66 -14.22
CA GLN A 344 -8.35 4.16 -13.96
C GLN A 344 -8.38 2.71 -13.44
N GLY A 345 -9.37 2.36 -12.61
CA GLY A 345 -9.57 1.01 -12.09
C GLY A 345 -9.92 -0.04 -13.15
N GLN A 346 -10.24 0.37 -14.38
CA GLN A 346 -10.48 -0.53 -15.52
C GLN A 346 -9.22 -0.79 -16.37
N THR A 347 -8.06 -0.26 -15.98
CA THR A 347 -6.81 -0.44 -16.72
C THR A 347 -6.45 -1.92 -16.86
N GLY A 348 -6.05 -2.33 -18.06
CA GLY A 348 -5.64 -3.71 -18.35
C GLY A 348 -6.80 -4.72 -18.42
N ALA A 349 -8.05 -4.29 -18.24
CA ALA A 349 -9.20 -5.15 -18.49
C ALA A 349 -9.27 -5.46 -19.99
N LYS A 350 -9.13 -6.75 -20.35
CA LYS A 350 -9.28 -7.18 -21.75
C LYS A 350 -10.73 -6.97 -22.17
N GLY A 351 -10.96 -5.97 -23.02
CA GLY A 351 -12.26 -5.69 -23.62
C GLY A 351 -12.70 -6.84 -24.53
N ALA A 352 -13.33 -7.87 -23.96
CA ALA A 352 -14.03 -8.91 -24.69
C ALA A 352 -15.29 -9.29 -23.93
N ALA A 353 -16.42 -8.65 -24.29
CA ALA A 353 -17.76 -9.24 -24.15
C ALA A 353 -18.91 -8.34 -24.64
N LEU A 354 -18.73 -7.07 -25.06
CA LEU A 354 -19.90 -6.31 -25.52
C LEU A 354 -20.52 -6.85 -26.82
N ALA A 355 -19.73 -7.50 -27.69
CA ALA A 355 -20.21 -8.10 -28.94
C ALA A 355 -20.80 -9.51 -28.74
N ASP A 356 -20.16 -10.37 -27.95
CA ASP A 356 -20.64 -11.75 -27.72
C ASP A 356 -21.81 -11.82 -26.73
N SER A 357 -21.92 -10.88 -25.79
CA SER A 357 -23.04 -10.79 -24.84
C SER A 357 -24.38 -10.56 -25.53
N ILE A 358 -24.41 -9.85 -26.66
CA ILE A 358 -25.64 -9.58 -27.42
C ILE A 358 -26.09 -10.85 -28.16
N VAL A 359 -25.15 -11.62 -28.69
CA VAL A 359 -25.41 -12.88 -29.41
C VAL A 359 -25.85 -14.00 -28.46
N ASP A 360 -25.27 -14.07 -27.27
CA ASP A 360 -25.65 -15.05 -26.24
C ASP A 360 -26.99 -14.72 -25.56
N SER A 361 -27.32 -13.42 -25.42
CA SER A 361 -28.63 -12.99 -24.90
C SER A 361 -29.77 -13.33 -25.86
N ALA A 362 -29.52 -13.28 -27.18
CA ALA A 362 -30.48 -13.70 -28.21
C ALA A 362 -30.66 -15.24 -28.22
N LYS A 363 -29.60 -16.02 -27.98
CA LYS A 363 -29.68 -17.50 -27.91
C LYS A 363 -30.37 -18.00 -26.64
N LYS A 364 -30.20 -17.30 -25.50
CA LYS A 364 -30.80 -17.69 -24.21
C LYS A 364 -32.31 -17.44 -24.12
N LEU A 365 -32.92 -16.70 -25.04
CA LEU A 365 -34.38 -16.53 -25.10
C LEU A 365 -35.13 -17.72 -25.75
N VAL A 366 -34.42 -18.63 -26.44
CA VAL A 366 -35.06 -19.70 -27.24
C VAL A 366 -34.94 -21.09 -26.58
N GLY A 367 -34.10 -21.26 -25.56
CA GLY A 367 -33.81 -22.56 -24.96
C GLY A 367 -34.05 -22.65 -23.46
N ARG A 368 -35.31 -22.66 -23.00
CA ARG A 368 -35.62 -23.07 -21.61
C ARG A 368 -36.06 -24.53 -21.58
N LYS A 369 -35.22 -25.41 -21.01
CA LYS A 369 -35.64 -26.53 -20.15
C LYS A 369 -34.46 -27.26 -19.46
N LYS A 370 -34.63 -27.41 -18.14
CA LYS A 370 -34.11 -28.44 -17.20
C LYS A 370 -32.71 -28.30 -16.57
N ASN A 371 -32.78 -28.07 -15.25
CA ASN A 371 -32.00 -28.61 -14.11
C ASN A 371 -30.47 -28.72 -14.20
N ALA A 372 -29.78 -28.02 -13.29
CA ALA A 372 -28.83 -28.61 -12.32
C ALA A 372 -28.28 -27.52 -11.37
N GLN A 373 -28.10 -27.88 -10.10
CA GLN A 373 -27.22 -27.16 -9.18
C GLN A 373 -25.81 -27.10 -9.77
N GLN A 374 -25.36 -25.92 -10.16
CA GLN A 374 -23.96 -25.64 -10.45
C GLN A 374 -23.62 -24.23 -9.95
N PHE A 375 -22.67 -24.21 -9.02
CA PHE A 375 -21.75 -23.13 -8.65
C PHE A 375 -22.14 -21.68 -8.97
N ILE A 376 -22.21 -20.91 -7.89
CA ILE A 376 -22.22 -19.45 -7.83
C ILE A 376 -20.93 -18.90 -8.47
N GLU A 377 -20.89 -18.82 -9.80
CA GLU A 377 -19.89 -18.07 -10.55
C GLU A 377 -20.48 -17.62 -11.89
N GLN A 378 -21.48 -16.73 -11.88
CA GLN A 378 -21.97 -16.14 -13.13
C GLN A 378 -22.71 -14.81 -12.89
N ALA A 379 -21.97 -13.74 -12.60
CA ALA A 379 -22.39 -12.34 -12.82
C ALA A 379 -21.26 -11.28 -12.64
N ARG A 380 -19.98 -11.66 -12.67
CA ARG A 380 -18.86 -10.71 -12.71
C ARG A 380 -18.37 -10.64 -14.15
N GLY A 381 -18.26 -9.44 -14.71
CA GLY A 381 -17.68 -9.22 -16.04
C GLY A 381 -16.22 -9.73 -16.11
N PRO A 382 -15.55 -9.59 -17.26
CA PRO A 382 -14.15 -10.02 -17.39
C PRO A 382 -13.31 -9.41 -16.25
N LYS A 383 -12.65 -10.27 -15.46
CA LYS A 383 -11.89 -9.82 -14.30
C LYS A 383 -10.65 -9.04 -14.76
N GLY A 384 -10.58 -7.76 -14.43
CA GLY A 384 -9.41 -6.92 -14.68
C GLY A 384 -8.30 -7.19 -13.65
N PRO A 385 -7.02 -6.89 -13.96
CA PRO A 385 -5.92 -7.07 -13.01
C PRO A 385 -6.03 -6.17 -11.76
N LEU A 386 -6.85 -5.11 -11.83
CA LEU A 386 -7.11 -4.17 -10.74
C LEU A 386 -8.39 -4.46 -9.96
N ASP A 387 -9.14 -5.51 -10.32
CA ASP A 387 -10.45 -5.81 -9.70
C ASP A 387 -10.36 -6.12 -8.20
N SER A 388 -9.22 -6.63 -7.72
CA SER A 388 -9.03 -6.86 -6.28
C SER A 388 -9.01 -5.55 -5.48
N VAL A 389 -8.52 -4.47 -6.08
CA VAL A 389 -8.37 -3.15 -5.44
C VAL A 389 -9.57 -2.26 -5.75
N PHE A 390 -9.93 -2.10 -7.03
CA PHE A 390 -10.97 -1.17 -7.49
C PHE A 390 -12.36 -1.81 -7.64
N GLY A 391 -12.47 -3.13 -7.51
CA GLY A 391 -13.74 -3.85 -7.66
C GLY A 391 -14.85 -3.33 -6.74
N PRO A 392 -14.61 -3.10 -5.43
CA PRO A 392 -15.59 -2.50 -4.53
C PRO A 392 -16.06 -1.11 -4.97
N LEU A 393 -15.12 -0.22 -5.35
CA LEU A 393 -15.42 1.12 -5.84
C LEU A 393 -16.27 1.08 -7.13
N ASN A 394 -15.89 0.24 -8.08
CA ASN A 394 -16.64 0.03 -9.33
C ASN A 394 -18.03 -0.54 -9.05
N GLY A 395 -18.17 -1.42 -8.05
CA GLY A 395 -19.45 -1.94 -7.59
C GLY A 395 -20.37 -0.85 -7.04
N LEU A 396 -19.83 0.05 -6.21
CA LEU A 396 -20.56 1.20 -5.66
C LEU A 396 -21.00 2.19 -6.74
N MET A 397 -20.15 2.41 -7.75
CA MET A 397 -20.48 3.26 -8.91
C MET A 397 -21.54 2.65 -9.82
N ALA A 398 -21.51 1.33 -10.04
CA ALA A 398 -22.44 0.65 -10.91
C ALA A 398 -23.86 0.50 -10.34
N GLY A 399 -24.00 0.42 -9.00
CA GLY A 399 -25.29 0.28 -8.32
C GLY A 399 -26.10 -0.92 -8.84
N LYS A 400 -25.81 -2.14 -8.35
CA LYS A 400 -26.59 -3.34 -8.73
C LYS A 400 -27.71 -3.62 -7.74
N ASP A 401 -28.89 -3.92 -8.26
CA ASP A 401 -29.99 -4.53 -7.50
C ASP A 401 -29.55 -5.87 -6.90
N GLY A 402 -29.84 -6.03 -5.61
CA GLY A 402 -29.25 -7.00 -4.71
C GLY A 402 -29.15 -8.44 -5.22
N THR A 403 -27.91 -8.95 -5.20
CA THR A 403 -27.56 -10.37 -4.91
C THR A 403 -26.12 -10.53 -4.37
N GLY A 404 -25.38 -9.44 -4.12
CA GLY A 404 -24.04 -9.46 -3.51
C GLY A 404 -24.06 -9.16 -2.01
N SER A 405 -22.96 -9.45 -1.31
CA SER A 405 -22.81 -9.27 0.15
C SER A 405 -23.02 -7.83 0.66
N ASN A 406 -23.11 -6.84 -0.23
CA ASN A 406 -23.11 -5.41 0.12
C ASN A 406 -24.48 -4.73 -0.04
N GLY A 407 -25.58 -5.44 -0.31
CA GLY A 407 -26.92 -4.83 -0.44
C GLY A 407 -27.05 -3.81 -1.59
N ASN A 408 -28.18 -3.08 -1.65
CA ASN A 408 -28.49 -2.05 -2.67
C ASN A 408 -27.66 -0.75 -2.47
N LEU A 409 -26.36 -0.84 -2.16
CA LEU A 409 -25.49 0.33 -2.01
C LEU A 409 -25.13 0.93 -3.38
N SER A 410 -25.27 2.24 -3.53
CA SER A 410 -24.85 2.96 -4.72
C SER A 410 -24.38 4.38 -4.40
N PHE A 411 -23.41 4.88 -5.18
CA PHE A 411 -22.92 6.25 -5.06
C PHE A 411 -24.03 7.29 -5.30
N GLN A 412 -24.94 7.03 -6.23
CA GLN A 412 -26.08 7.92 -6.52
C GLN A 412 -27.06 8.00 -5.35
N SER A 413 -27.37 6.87 -4.71
CA SER A 413 -28.20 6.85 -3.52
C SER A 413 -27.55 7.60 -2.35
N TRP A 414 -26.22 7.52 -2.22
CA TRP A 414 -25.50 8.33 -1.23
C TRP A 414 -25.62 9.84 -1.53
N LEU A 415 -25.41 10.29 -2.76
CA LEU A 415 -25.60 11.70 -3.16
C LEU A 415 -27.04 12.20 -2.91
N ALA A 416 -28.04 11.37 -3.19
CA ALA A 416 -29.43 11.69 -2.91
C ALA A 416 -29.67 11.90 -1.40
N ARG A 417 -29.07 11.08 -0.54
CA ARG A 417 -29.15 11.23 0.92
C ARG A 417 -28.37 12.45 1.42
N VAL A 418 -27.21 12.76 0.86
CA VAL A 418 -26.48 14.03 1.11
C VAL A 418 -27.39 15.22 0.79
N THR A 419 -28.12 15.16 -0.32
CA THR A 419 -29.10 16.19 -0.71
C THR A 419 -30.22 16.33 0.33
N GLN A 420 -30.73 15.23 0.87
CA GLN A 420 -31.76 15.25 1.92
C GLN A 420 -31.24 15.93 3.20
N VAL A 421 -30.01 15.63 3.62
CA VAL A 421 -29.37 16.29 4.78
C VAL A 421 -29.22 17.78 4.52
N ARG A 422 -28.68 18.17 3.35
CA ARG A 422 -28.56 19.59 2.96
C ARG A 422 -29.90 20.31 3.06
N LEU A 423 -30.98 19.74 2.50
CA LEU A 423 -32.32 20.35 2.54
C LEU A 423 -32.85 20.47 3.97
N LYS A 424 -32.58 19.50 4.84
CA LYS A 424 -32.97 19.57 6.25
C LYS A 424 -32.23 20.67 6.99
N LEU A 425 -30.92 20.80 6.77
CA LEU A 425 -30.11 21.88 7.35
C LEU A 425 -30.53 23.25 6.82
N GLN A 426 -30.89 23.32 5.53
CA GLN A 426 -31.40 24.54 4.93
C GLN A 426 -32.72 24.98 5.58
N GLN A 427 -33.64 24.05 5.89
CA GLN A 427 -34.88 24.35 6.64
C GLN A 427 -34.60 24.98 8.01
N VAL A 428 -33.51 24.59 8.69
CA VAL A 428 -33.10 25.20 9.96
C VAL A 428 -32.69 26.65 9.74
N THR A 429 -31.81 26.91 8.78
CA THR A 429 -31.32 28.28 8.52
C THR A 429 -32.38 29.23 7.96
N SER A 430 -33.39 28.70 7.28
CA SER A 430 -34.50 29.48 6.71
C SER A 430 -35.71 29.62 7.66
N ALA A 431 -35.64 29.07 8.88
CA ALA A 431 -36.73 29.17 9.85
C ALA A 431 -36.85 30.60 10.42
N PRO A 432 -38.04 31.05 10.85
CA PRO A 432 -38.21 32.33 11.54
C PRO A 432 -37.34 32.47 12.80
N ASP A 433 -37.12 31.35 13.50
CA ASP A 433 -36.16 31.23 14.60
C ASP A 433 -35.23 30.04 14.35
N PRO A 434 -34.06 30.26 13.71
CA PRO A 434 -33.11 29.21 13.41
C PRO A 434 -32.54 28.51 14.65
N GLN A 435 -32.39 29.24 15.77
CA GLN A 435 -31.82 28.69 16.99
C GLN A 435 -32.79 27.71 17.65
N ALA A 436 -34.06 28.09 17.77
CA ALA A 436 -35.09 27.19 18.31
C ALA A 436 -35.27 25.95 17.43
N MET A 437 -35.23 26.10 16.10
CA MET A 437 -35.35 24.97 15.17
C MET A 437 -34.14 24.02 15.26
N ALA A 438 -32.92 24.56 15.33
CA ALA A 438 -31.70 23.76 15.51
C ALA A 438 -31.74 22.96 16.84
N GLN A 439 -32.19 23.60 17.92
CA GLN A 439 -32.32 22.95 19.21
C GLN A 439 -33.36 21.83 19.20
N MET A 440 -34.50 22.06 18.55
CA MET A 440 -35.55 21.04 18.42
C MET A 440 -35.04 19.83 17.62
N LEU A 441 -34.32 20.07 16.52
CA LEU A 441 -33.73 19.04 15.67
C LEU A 441 -32.66 18.24 16.42
N ALA A 442 -31.80 18.89 17.18
CA ALA A 442 -30.80 18.21 18.00
C ALA A 442 -31.45 17.40 19.13
N GLN A 443 -32.54 17.89 19.72
CA GLN A 443 -33.25 17.17 20.76
C GLN A 443 -33.92 15.90 20.22
N THR A 444 -34.52 15.92 19.02
CA THR A 444 -35.09 14.70 18.43
C THR A 444 -34.03 13.66 18.12
N VAL A 445 -32.83 14.09 17.71
CA VAL A 445 -31.64 13.23 17.57
C VAL A 445 -31.24 12.60 18.90
N PHE A 446 -31.01 13.41 19.96
CA PHE A 446 -30.55 12.90 21.26
C PHE A 446 -31.56 11.95 21.91
N GLN A 447 -32.83 12.10 21.58
CA GLN A 447 -33.91 11.23 22.03
C GLN A 447 -34.10 9.97 21.19
N GLY A 448 -33.39 9.81 20.07
CA GLY A 448 -33.52 8.67 19.17
C GLY A 448 -34.80 8.69 18.33
N LYS A 449 -35.41 9.86 18.14
CA LYS A 449 -36.67 10.04 17.39
C LYS A 449 -36.44 10.44 15.93
N ALA A 450 -35.20 10.70 15.52
CA ALA A 450 -34.83 11.21 14.20
C ALA A 450 -34.28 10.11 13.27
N ILE A 451 -35.13 9.13 12.94
CA ILE A 451 -34.77 7.91 12.18
C ILE A 451 -34.20 8.25 10.79
N ASP A 452 -34.83 9.16 10.04
CA ASP A 452 -34.40 9.50 8.67
C ASP A 452 -32.97 10.09 8.59
N LEU A 453 -32.49 10.68 9.68
CA LEU A 453 -31.22 11.38 9.75
C LEU A 453 -30.08 10.46 10.19
N THR A 454 -30.36 9.53 11.11
CA THR A 454 -29.44 8.43 11.45
C THR A 454 -29.22 7.51 10.25
N ASP A 455 -30.28 7.23 9.48
CA ASP A 455 -30.22 6.37 8.30
C ASP A 455 -29.25 6.87 7.21
N THR A 456 -29.08 8.18 7.09
CA THR A 456 -28.17 8.76 6.08
C THR A 456 -26.70 8.60 6.44
N ARG A 457 -26.35 8.81 7.71
CA ARG A 457 -25.00 8.56 8.22
C ARG A 457 -24.67 7.08 8.18
N ASP A 458 -25.61 6.23 8.58
CA ASP A 458 -25.45 4.77 8.54
C ASP A 458 -25.23 4.31 7.11
N TYR A 459 -25.95 4.89 6.14
CA TYR A 459 -25.69 4.62 4.72
C TYR A 459 -24.29 5.06 4.28
N GLY A 460 -23.82 6.24 4.69
CA GLY A 460 -22.44 6.70 4.41
C GLY A 460 -21.39 5.78 5.02
N SER A 461 -21.61 5.31 6.25
CA SER A 461 -20.72 4.38 6.95
C SER A 461 -20.71 3.00 6.29
N LEU A 462 -21.87 2.51 5.88
CA LEU A 462 -22.00 1.26 5.11
C LEU A 462 -21.35 1.38 3.74
N ALA A 463 -21.52 2.50 3.04
CA ALA A 463 -20.86 2.77 1.77
C ALA A 463 -19.33 2.77 1.93
N ALA A 464 -18.80 3.48 2.93
CA ALA A 464 -17.38 3.48 3.25
C ALA A 464 -16.86 2.06 3.59
N ALA A 465 -17.56 1.34 4.46
CA ALA A 465 -17.20 -0.03 4.83
C ALA A 465 -17.26 -1.00 3.64
N SER A 466 -18.19 -0.78 2.70
CA SER A 466 -18.36 -1.62 1.50
C SER A 466 -17.18 -1.52 0.53
N LEU A 467 -16.38 -0.46 0.59
CA LEU A 467 -15.15 -0.30 -0.18
C LEU A 467 -14.02 -1.24 0.30
N GLY A 468 -14.11 -1.73 1.54
CA GLY A 468 -13.11 -2.60 2.15
C GLY A 468 -12.04 -1.83 2.93
N GLN A 469 -11.23 -2.57 3.69
CA GLN A 469 -10.23 -1.99 4.61
C GLN A 469 -9.14 -1.18 3.90
N GLU A 470 -8.78 -1.57 2.68
CA GLU A 470 -7.78 -0.85 1.86
C GLU A 470 -8.20 0.58 1.52
N TRP A 471 -9.50 0.89 1.50
CA TRP A 471 -10.05 2.21 1.19
C TRP A 471 -10.55 2.99 2.42
N ASN A 472 -10.21 2.54 3.64
CA ASN A 472 -10.82 3.07 4.87
C ASN A 472 -10.61 4.59 5.03
N GLY A 473 -9.41 5.10 4.72
CA GLY A 473 -9.11 6.54 4.81
C GLY A 473 -9.98 7.35 3.86
N PHE A 474 -10.05 6.92 2.60
CA PHE A 474 -10.88 7.53 1.56
C PHE A 474 -12.38 7.48 1.91
N GLY A 475 -12.86 6.30 2.28
CA GLY A 475 -14.25 6.07 2.67
C GLY A 475 -14.68 6.96 3.84
N GLN A 476 -13.86 7.02 4.89
CA GLN A 476 -14.13 7.86 6.05
C GLN A 476 -14.11 9.36 5.69
N ALA A 477 -13.13 9.79 4.91
CA ALA A 477 -12.96 11.20 4.54
C ALA A 477 -14.09 11.72 3.63
N LEU A 478 -14.58 10.93 2.68
CA LEU A 478 -15.51 11.41 1.65
C LEU A 478 -16.96 10.94 1.82
N PHE A 479 -17.21 9.83 2.52
CA PHE A 479 -18.59 9.30 2.70
C PHE A 479 -19.16 9.55 4.10
N VAL A 480 -18.30 9.76 5.11
CA VAL A 480 -18.70 9.89 6.52
C VAL A 480 -18.46 11.31 7.05
N GLN A 481 -17.21 11.80 7.00
CA GLN A 481 -16.85 13.12 7.55
C GLN A 481 -17.71 14.30 7.09
N PRO A 482 -18.12 14.43 5.80
CA PRO A 482 -18.92 15.57 5.36
C PRO A 482 -20.26 15.66 6.09
N LEU A 483 -20.88 14.50 6.35
CA LEU A 483 -22.15 14.41 7.06
C LEU A 483 -21.95 14.66 8.56
N ASP A 484 -20.91 14.06 9.15
CA ASP A 484 -20.58 14.20 10.57
C ASP A 484 -20.30 15.66 10.96
N LEU A 485 -19.47 16.34 10.16
CA LEU A 485 -19.07 17.72 10.42
C LEU A 485 -20.21 18.69 10.19
N ALA A 486 -21.02 18.49 9.15
CA ALA A 486 -22.21 19.30 8.93
C ALA A 486 -23.20 19.18 10.10
N TRP A 487 -23.33 17.99 10.67
CA TRP A 487 -24.23 17.75 11.77
C TRP A 487 -23.72 18.27 13.11
N ARG A 488 -22.40 18.22 13.35
CA ARG A 488 -21.74 18.84 14.51
C ARG A 488 -22.12 20.32 14.65
N GLN A 489 -22.25 21.05 13.55
CA GLN A 489 -22.64 22.46 13.56
C GLN A 489 -24.05 22.70 14.13
N VAL A 490 -24.96 21.73 14.00
CA VAL A 490 -26.31 21.79 14.58
C VAL A 490 -26.32 21.27 16.02
N LEU A 491 -25.59 20.20 16.30
CA LEU A 491 -25.65 19.52 17.59
C LEU A 491 -24.86 20.22 18.70
N ALA A 492 -23.74 20.90 18.39
CA ALA A 492 -22.86 21.45 19.42
C ALA A 492 -23.55 22.45 20.37
N PRO A 493 -24.37 23.42 19.90
CA PRO A 493 -25.12 24.30 20.80
C PRO A 493 -26.13 23.56 21.70
N ALA A 494 -26.79 22.54 21.14
CA ALA A 494 -27.76 21.74 21.88
C ALA A 494 -27.08 20.84 22.91
N ALA A 495 -25.88 20.33 22.63
CA ALA A 495 -25.04 19.59 23.58
C ALA A 495 -24.69 20.45 24.80
N GLY A 496 -24.30 21.72 24.58
CA GLY A 496 -24.08 22.69 25.65
C GLY A 496 -25.34 22.91 26.49
N SER A 497 -26.49 23.04 25.84
CA SER A 497 -27.78 23.19 26.52
C SER A 497 -28.15 21.94 27.35
N LEU A 498 -27.86 20.75 26.84
CA LEU A 498 -28.07 19.48 27.55
C LEU A 498 -27.16 19.38 28.78
N ASN A 499 -25.89 19.80 28.68
CA ASN A 499 -24.97 19.86 29.81
C ASN A 499 -25.50 20.79 30.91
N THR A 500 -25.99 21.98 30.55
CA THR A 500 -26.62 22.90 31.52
C THR A 500 -27.86 22.29 32.18
N ARG A 501 -28.67 21.55 31.42
CA ARG A 501 -29.83 20.83 31.96
C ARG A 501 -29.43 19.71 32.91
N TRP A 502 -28.42 18.91 32.58
CA TRP A 502 -27.87 17.88 33.48
C TRP A 502 -27.36 18.49 34.80
N GLN A 503 -26.59 19.58 34.70
CA GLN A 503 -26.05 20.29 35.86
C GLN A 503 -27.16 20.81 36.80
N SER A 504 -28.18 21.46 36.24
CA SER A 504 -29.28 22.03 37.03
C SER A 504 -30.27 21.00 37.57
N THR A 505 -30.56 19.95 36.80
CA THR A 505 -31.64 18.99 37.13
C THR A 505 -31.14 17.84 38.00
N ILE A 506 -29.90 17.39 37.79
CA ILE A 506 -29.33 16.23 38.50
C ILE A 506 -28.22 16.66 39.44
N VAL A 507 -27.16 17.30 38.93
CA VAL A 507 -25.94 17.55 39.73
C VAL A 507 -26.20 18.51 40.89
N ALA A 508 -26.90 19.62 40.66
CA ALA A 508 -27.21 20.60 41.71
C ALA A 508 -28.07 19.99 42.82
N GLN A 509 -29.05 19.16 42.46
CA GLN A 509 -29.92 18.48 43.42
C GLN A 509 -29.16 17.40 44.20
N TRP A 510 -28.31 16.63 43.51
CA TRP A 510 -27.41 15.64 44.13
C TRP A 510 -26.48 16.29 45.15
N ASN A 511 -25.79 17.37 44.77
CA ASN A 511 -24.86 18.07 45.65
C ASN A 511 -25.60 18.69 46.85
N THR A 512 -26.79 19.25 46.65
CA THR A 512 -27.61 19.76 47.76
C THR A 512 -27.97 18.68 48.77
N ALA A 513 -28.28 17.47 48.29
CA ALA A 513 -28.64 16.34 49.14
C ALA A 513 -27.43 15.72 49.88
N PHE A 514 -26.29 15.59 49.20
CA PHE A 514 -25.24 14.66 49.61
C PHE A 514 -23.86 15.29 49.86
N ALA A 515 -23.63 16.56 49.47
CA ALA A 515 -22.35 17.20 49.69
C ALA A 515 -22.04 17.31 51.19
N GLY A 516 -20.82 16.91 51.58
CA GLY A 516 -20.37 16.98 52.96
C GLY A 516 -20.97 15.90 53.88
N ARG A 517 -21.57 14.84 53.33
CA ARG A 517 -22.13 13.71 54.09
C ARG A 517 -21.36 12.42 53.80
N TYR A 518 -21.27 11.51 54.78
CA TYR A 518 -20.80 10.14 54.58
C TYR A 518 -21.80 9.38 53.69
N PRO A 519 -21.37 8.56 52.71
CA PRO A 519 -19.99 8.13 52.42
C PRO A 519 -19.20 9.04 51.47
N PHE A 520 -19.79 10.11 50.94
CA PHE A 520 -19.14 10.99 49.96
C PHE A 520 -18.02 11.85 50.56
N LYS A 521 -18.13 12.17 51.85
CA LYS A 521 -17.08 12.81 52.67
C LYS A 521 -17.06 12.14 54.05
N ALA A 522 -15.86 11.86 54.57
CA ALA A 522 -15.66 11.32 55.91
C ALA A 522 -16.07 12.36 56.97
N THR A 523 -17.35 12.36 57.33
CA THR A 523 -18.01 13.32 58.23
C THR A 523 -18.98 12.55 59.12
N GLY A 524 -19.41 13.13 60.24
CA GLY A 524 -20.37 12.50 61.16
C GLY A 524 -21.83 12.56 60.72
N SER A 525 -22.14 13.03 59.50
CA SER A 525 -23.51 13.14 59.00
C SER A 525 -23.71 12.20 57.82
N ASP A 526 -24.67 11.30 57.92
CA ASP A 526 -24.95 10.31 56.89
C ASP A 526 -25.86 10.85 55.78
N ALA A 527 -25.63 10.35 54.57
CA ALA A 527 -26.53 10.53 53.44
C ALA A 527 -27.83 9.72 53.66
N SER A 528 -28.96 10.33 53.29
CA SER A 528 -30.27 9.65 53.38
C SER A 528 -30.39 8.55 52.32
N LEU A 529 -30.51 7.28 52.76
CA LEU A 529 -30.72 6.13 51.87
C LEU A 529 -32.01 6.25 51.04
N PRO A 530 -33.18 6.66 51.59
CA PRO A 530 -34.38 6.90 50.79
C PRO A 530 -34.19 7.98 49.71
N LEU A 531 -33.45 9.05 50.02
CA LEU A 531 -33.15 10.09 49.05
C LEU A 531 -32.19 9.59 47.97
N LEU A 532 -31.21 8.76 48.34
CA LEU A 532 -30.30 8.10 47.40
C LEU A 532 -31.08 7.18 46.44
N ALA A 533 -32.05 6.42 46.95
CA ALA A 533 -32.93 5.58 46.14
C ALA A 533 -33.68 6.37 45.06
N GLN A 534 -34.16 7.58 45.37
CA GLN A 534 -34.84 8.44 44.40
C GLN A 534 -33.94 8.83 43.20
N PHE A 535 -32.63 8.90 43.38
CA PHE A 535 -31.70 9.17 42.28
C PHE A 535 -31.34 7.90 41.51
N LEU A 536 -31.09 6.80 42.22
CA LEU A 536 -30.36 5.64 41.69
C LEU A 536 -31.23 4.49 41.19
N ARG A 537 -32.51 4.37 41.60
CA ARG A 537 -33.39 3.27 41.16
C ARG A 537 -33.30 3.05 39.64
N GLY A 538 -33.10 1.80 39.22
CA GLY A 538 -32.79 1.47 37.81
C GLY A 538 -33.90 1.79 36.80
N ASP A 539 -35.17 1.71 37.22
CA ASP A 539 -36.34 1.94 36.36
C ASP A 539 -36.91 3.37 36.49
N SER A 540 -36.87 3.93 37.69
CA SER A 540 -37.62 5.13 38.11
C SER A 540 -36.76 6.22 38.75
N GLY A 541 -35.46 5.97 38.94
CA GLY A 541 -34.52 6.93 39.51
C GLY A 541 -34.33 8.14 38.61
N ARG A 542 -34.12 9.31 39.20
CA ARG A 542 -33.96 10.59 38.47
C ARG A 542 -32.85 10.52 37.42
N ILE A 543 -31.74 9.81 37.70
CA ILE A 543 -30.63 9.65 36.76
C ILE A 543 -31.09 8.82 35.56
N ALA A 544 -31.58 7.59 35.79
CA ALA A 544 -32.05 6.71 34.73
C ALA A 544 -33.14 7.36 33.87
N ALA A 545 -34.12 8.04 34.49
CA ALA A 545 -35.17 8.76 33.80
C ALA A 545 -34.63 9.90 32.92
N PHE A 546 -33.63 10.66 33.40
CA PHE A 546 -32.97 11.70 32.63
C PHE A 546 -32.27 11.13 31.40
N LEU A 547 -31.52 10.03 31.56
CA LEU A 547 -30.78 9.37 30.48
C LEU A 547 -31.75 8.84 29.42
N LYS A 548 -32.77 8.08 29.80
CA LYS A 548 -33.79 7.55 28.87
C LYS A 548 -34.49 8.66 28.08
N THR A 549 -34.81 9.76 28.76
CA THR A 549 -35.61 10.85 28.17
C THR A 549 -34.81 11.82 27.32
N ASN A 550 -33.55 12.10 27.66
CA ASN A 550 -32.75 13.13 27.00
C ASN A 550 -31.60 12.57 26.17
N LEU A 551 -31.17 11.33 26.43
CA LEU A 551 -30.03 10.69 25.79
C LEU A 551 -30.37 9.33 25.18
N GLY A 552 -31.64 8.91 25.12
CA GLY A 552 -32.04 7.58 24.65
C GLY A 552 -31.65 7.25 23.20
N GLY A 553 -31.34 8.25 22.38
CA GLY A 553 -30.76 8.04 21.05
C GLY A 553 -29.26 7.75 21.08
N ILE A 554 -28.53 8.33 22.04
CA ILE A 554 -27.07 8.20 22.16
C ILE A 554 -26.68 7.07 23.12
N LEU A 555 -27.46 6.84 24.16
CA LEU A 555 -27.23 5.85 25.20
C LEU A 555 -28.38 4.85 25.24
N HIS A 556 -28.03 3.58 25.30
CA HIS A 556 -28.97 2.51 25.60
C HIS A 556 -28.46 1.70 26.80
N GLN A 557 -29.39 0.99 27.42
CA GLN A 557 -29.11 0.17 28.60
C GLN A 557 -28.91 -1.29 28.16
N GLU A 558 -27.74 -1.85 28.44
CA GLU A 558 -27.39 -3.26 28.26
C GLU A 558 -27.26 -3.92 29.63
N GLY A 559 -28.27 -4.69 30.04
CA GLY A 559 -28.37 -5.17 31.42
C GLY A 559 -28.47 -3.99 32.39
N SER A 560 -27.51 -3.88 33.31
CA SER A 560 -27.42 -2.78 34.29
C SER A 560 -26.59 -1.59 33.79
N ARG A 561 -25.89 -1.72 32.66
CA ARG A 561 -24.92 -0.74 32.20
C ARG A 561 -25.46 0.13 31.07
N TRP A 562 -25.09 1.41 31.11
CA TRP A 562 -25.30 2.39 30.06
C TRP A 562 -24.13 2.35 29.07
N VAL A 563 -24.46 2.09 27.81
CA VAL A 563 -23.51 1.97 26.71
C VAL A 563 -23.84 3.02 25.65
N VAL A 564 -22.81 3.56 24.99
CA VAL A 564 -22.98 4.48 23.88
C VAL A 564 -23.34 3.70 22.64
N ASN A 565 -24.38 4.13 21.92
CA ASN A 565 -24.69 3.67 20.59
C ASN A 565 -23.75 4.39 19.58
N PRO A 566 -22.72 3.71 19.04
CA PRO A 566 -21.70 4.35 18.21
C PRO A 566 -22.29 4.94 16.92
N SER A 567 -23.28 4.25 16.34
CA SER A 567 -23.97 4.64 15.11
C SER A 567 -24.74 5.97 15.25
N VAL A 568 -25.21 6.27 16.47
CA VAL A 568 -26.10 7.43 16.74
C VAL A 568 -25.38 8.57 17.46
N SER A 569 -24.14 8.36 17.91
CA SER A 569 -23.33 9.42 18.52
C SER A 569 -23.05 10.61 17.57
N GLN A 570 -23.28 10.46 16.26
CA GLN A 570 -23.31 11.55 15.26
C GLN A 570 -22.08 12.48 15.31
N GLY A 571 -20.89 11.92 15.57
CA GLY A 571 -19.64 12.68 15.67
C GLY A 571 -19.48 13.46 16.97
N MET A 572 -20.40 13.28 17.94
CA MET A 572 -20.29 13.74 19.31
C MET A 572 -19.68 12.66 20.21
N THR A 573 -18.81 13.09 21.12
CA THR A 573 -18.19 12.21 22.11
C THR A 573 -18.87 12.38 23.46
N VAL A 574 -19.32 11.28 24.05
CA VAL A 574 -19.75 11.26 25.46
C VAL A 574 -18.51 11.24 26.35
N ASN A 575 -18.47 12.09 27.38
CA ASN A 575 -17.36 12.13 28.32
C ASN A 575 -17.19 10.74 29.01
N PRO A 576 -16.02 10.08 28.88
CA PRO A 576 -15.80 8.77 29.50
C PRO A 576 -16.00 8.78 31.02
N ALA A 577 -15.59 9.84 31.71
CA ALA A 577 -15.76 9.95 33.16
C ALA A 577 -17.24 10.00 33.58
N PHE A 578 -18.10 10.61 32.76
CA PHE A 578 -19.54 10.60 32.97
C PHE A 578 -20.12 9.18 32.86
N LEU A 579 -19.73 8.43 31.82
CA LEU A 579 -20.16 7.04 31.65
C LEU A 579 -19.68 6.14 32.79
N THR A 580 -18.41 6.27 33.20
CA THR A 580 -17.88 5.53 34.36
C THR A 580 -18.69 5.83 35.62
N ALA A 581 -18.98 7.11 35.90
CA ALA A 581 -19.74 7.50 37.08
C ALA A 581 -21.18 6.94 37.05
N VAL A 582 -21.88 7.09 35.93
CA VAL A 582 -23.25 6.58 35.79
C VAL A 582 -23.29 5.05 35.91
N ASN A 583 -22.34 4.34 35.32
CA ASN A 583 -22.28 2.89 35.42
C ASN A 583 -21.91 2.40 36.83
N GLN A 584 -21.01 3.09 37.52
CA GLN A 584 -20.72 2.79 38.92
C GLN A 584 -21.96 2.97 39.81
N LEU A 585 -22.73 4.03 39.57
CA LEU A 585 -23.99 4.26 40.28
C LEU A 585 -25.07 3.22 39.94
N ALA A 586 -25.12 2.76 38.69
CA ALA A 586 -26.02 1.69 38.27
C ALA A 586 -25.65 0.34 38.90
N ASP A 587 -24.35 0.01 38.96
CA ASP A 587 -23.86 -1.21 39.63
C ASP A 587 -24.21 -1.18 41.14
N ILE A 588 -24.09 -0.02 41.80
CA ILE A 588 -24.55 0.16 43.19
C ILE A 588 -26.08 -0.02 43.30
N ALA A 589 -26.83 0.54 42.34
CA ALA A 589 -28.28 0.46 42.32
C ALA A 589 -28.80 -0.97 42.24
N ASP A 590 -28.19 -1.78 41.38
CA ASP A 590 -28.53 -3.19 41.17
C ASP A 590 -28.32 -4.03 42.44
N ILE A 591 -27.35 -3.69 43.27
CA ILE A 591 -27.05 -4.44 44.50
C ILE A 591 -27.88 -3.93 45.67
N ILE A 592 -27.84 -2.61 45.93
CA ILE A 592 -28.42 -2.02 47.15
C ILE A 592 -29.91 -1.78 47.01
N PHE A 593 -30.40 -1.46 45.81
CA PHE A 593 -31.79 -1.05 45.57
C PHE A 593 -32.55 -2.03 44.68
N ALA A 594 -32.16 -3.32 44.67
CA ALA A 594 -32.75 -4.36 43.84
C ALA A 594 -34.28 -4.50 44.02
N GLN A 595 -34.79 -4.23 45.23
CA GLN A 595 -36.22 -4.29 45.58
C GLN A 595 -36.88 -2.90 45.68
N GLY A 596 -36.18 -1.84 45.25
CA GLY A 596 -36.69 -0.47 45.22
C GLY A 596 -36.27 0.40 46.41
N ASP A 597 -36.17 -0.18 47.60
CA ASP A 597 -35.59 0.44 48.80
C ASP A 597 -34.19 -0.14 49.09
N ALA A 598 -33.41 0.56 49.94
CA ALA A 598 -32.08 0.08 50.31
C ALA A 598 -32.20 -1.23 51.10
N GLY A 599 -31.49 -2.27 50.66
CA GLY A 599 -31.47 -3.57 51.34
C GLY A 599 -30.46 -4.52 50.72
N VAL A 600 -29.51 -5.00 51.52
CA VAL A 600 -28.57 -6.07 51.17
C VAL A 600 -28.58 -7.14 52.25
N HIS A 601 -28.41 -8.39 51.83
CA HIS A 601 -28.28 -9.54 52.71
C HIS A 601 -26.89 -10.12 52.53
N PHE A 602 -26.19 -10.38 53.63
CA PHE A 602 -24.84 -10.95 53.61
C PHE A 602 -24.62 -11.84 54.83
N GLU A 603 -23.58 -12.66 54.81
CA GLU A 603 -23.25 -13.55 55.93
C GLU A 603 -21.88 -13.19 56.51
N LEU A 604 -21.78 -13.24 57.83
CA LEU A 604 -20.52 -13.08 58.56
C LEU A 604 -20.21 -14.36 59.32
N MET A 605 -18.91 -14.68 59.38
CA MET A 605 -18.37 -15.77 60.18
C MET A 605 -17.27 -15.23 61.06
N ALA A 606 -17.47 -15.31 62.38
CA ALA A 606 -16.42 -15.07 63.34
C ALA A 606 -15.37 -16.19 63.28
N ARG A 607 -14.09 -15.83 63.37
CA ARG A 607 -12.97 -16.78 63.42
C ARG A 607 -12.15 -16.55 64.69
N PRO A 608 -11.57 -17.59 65.28
CA PRO A 608 -10.74 -17.46 66.46
C PRO A 608 -9.49 -16.64 66.13
N SER A 609 -9.12 -15.77 67.07
CA SER A 609 -7.89 -14.99 67.02
C SER A 609 -7.10 -15.23 68.29
N ARG A 610 -5.77 -15.20 68.18
CA ARG A 610 -4.89 -15.37 69.33
C ARG A 610 -5.16 -14.26 70.35
N ASP A 611 -5.19 -14.64 71.63
CA ASP A 611 -5.36 -13.73 72.77
C ASP A 611 -6.67 -12.91 72.74
N VAL A 612 -7.74 -13.45 72.14
CA VAL A 612 -9.11 -12.89 72.16
C VAL A 612 -10.10 -13.94 72.67
N ALA A 613 -10.70 -13.71 73.84
CA ALA A 613 -11.63 -14.64 74.45
C ALA A 613 -13.05 -14.54 73.86
N ARG A 614 -13.48 -13.33 73.51
CA ARG A 614 -14.82 -13.06 72.95
C ARG A 614 -14.81 -11.88 71.97
N MET A 615 -15.52 -12.03 70.86
CA MET A 615 -15.76 -11.01 69.86
C MET A 615 -17.26 -10.74 69.74
N GLN A 616 -17.65 -9.48 69.93
CA GLN A 616 -19.03 -9.02 69.78
C GLN A 616 -19.11 -7.94 68.69
N LEU A 617 -19.95 -8.20 67.69
CA LEU A 617 -20.30 -7.25 66.64
C LEU A 617 -21.80 -7.03 66.63
N THR A 618 -22.24 -5.79 66.78
CA THR A 618 -23.65 -5.40 66.62
C THR A 618 -23.81 -4.47 65.41
N LEU A 619 -24.70 -4.84 64.49
CA LEU A 619 -25.06 -4.08 63.31
C LEU A 619 -26.59 -3.94 63.25
N ASP A 620 -27.10 -2.71 63.29
CA ASP A 620 -28.54 -2.42 63.21
C ASP A 620 -29.41 -3.29 64.15
N GLY A 621 -28.91 -3.54 65.37
CA GLY A 621 -29.59 -4.38 66.38
C GLY A 621 -29.39 -5.90 66.22
N GLN A 622 -28.77 -6.36 65.14
CA GLN A 622 -28.36 -7.75 64.95
C GLN A 622 -26.99 -7.97 65.59
N SER A 623 -26.82 -9.04 66.38
CA SER A 623 -25.57 -9.31 67.11
C SER A 623 -24.92 -10.62 66.66
N LEU A 624 -23.61 -10.59 66.41
CA LEU A 624 -22.70 -11.73 66.30
C LEU A 624 -21.90 -11.80 67.61
N ASP A 625 -22.08 -12.88 68.37
CA ASP A 625 -21.39 -13.08 69.65
C ASP A 625 -20.61 -14.40 69.64
N TYR A 626 -19.29 -14.28 69.60
CA TYR A 626 -18.38 -15.40 69.40
C TYR A 626 -17.36 -15.49 70.54
N PHE A 627 -17.31 -16.60 71.25
CA PHE A 627 -16.45 -16.88 72.39
C PHE A 627 -15.61 -18.16 72.17
N ASN A 628 -15.07 -18.31 70.95
CA ASN A 628 -14.29 -19.49 70.52
C ASN A 628 -15.09 -20.80 70.48
N GLN A 629 -16.42 -20.73 70.28
CA GLN A 629 -17.24 -21.90 69.93
C GLN A 629 -17.02 -22.34 68.46
N MET A 630 -17.71 -23.41 68.04
CA MET A 630 -17.66 -23.89 66.64
C MET A 630 -18.10 -22.79 65.67
N GLU A 631 -17.33 -22.58 64.61
CA GLU A 631 -17.58 -21.53 63.61
C GLU A 631 -18.88 -21.81 62.83
N SER A 632 -19.72 -20.79 62.67
CA SER A 632 -20.91 -20.83 61.83
C SER A 632 -21.10 -19.53 61.07
N TRP A 633 -21.69 -19.62 59.87
CA TRP A 633 -22.17 -18.45 59.14
C TRP A 633 -23.44 -17.93 59.81
N GLN A 634 -23.52 -16.61 59.99
CA GLN A 634 -24.72 -15.92 60.45
C GLN A 634 -25.11 -14.87 59.42
N SER A 635 -26.37 -14.89 58.99
CA SER A 635 -26.91 -13.94 58.03
C SER A 635 -27.24 -12.60 58.72
N PHE A 636 -26.98 -11.51 57.99
CA PHE A 636 -27.22 -10.12 58.36
C PHE A 636 -27.96 -9.40 57.23
N THR A 637 -28.80 -8.44 57.60
CA THR A 637 -29.47 -7.52 56.68
C THR A 637 -29.02 -6.08 56.95
N TRP A 638 -28.80 -5.29 55.91
CA TRP A 638 -28.52 -3.85 56.02
C TRP A 638 -29.27 -3.04 54.95
N PRO A 639 -29.86 -1.88 55.29
CA PRO A 639 -30.16 -1.43 56.64
C PRO A 639 -31.30 -2.26 57.25
N GLU A 640 -31.21 -2.56 58.55
CA GLU A 640 -32.35 -3.01 59.34
C GLU A 640 -32.83 -1.84 60.21
N THR A 641 -34.12 -1.72 60.54
CA THR A 641 -34.61 -0.60 61.35
C THR A 641 -34.58 -0.97 62.83
N PRO A 642 -33.65 -0.45 63.67
CA PRO A 642 -33.65 -0.77 65.09
C PRO A 642 -34.49 0.26 65.85
N THR A 643 -35.02 -0.12 67.01
CA THR A 643 -35.64 0.83 67.95
C THR A 643 -34.63 1.87 68.50
N ILE A 644 -33.31 1.65 68.37
CA ILE A 644 -32.22 2.63 68.59
C ILE A 644 -31.02 2.29 67.66
N PRO A 645 -30.57 3.16 66.76
CA PRO A 645 -29.38 2.90 65.93
C PRO A 645 -28.08 3.09 66.72
N ALA A 646 -27.27 2.03 66.85
CA ALA A 646 -25.90 2.08 67.35
C ALA A 646 -25.06 0.94 66.76
N TRP A 647 -23.81 1.24 66.42
CA TRP A 647 -22.76 0.26 66.15
C TRP A 647 -21.87 0.15 67.41
N ILE A 648 -21.63 -1.07 67.91
CA ILE A 648 -20.68 -1.34 69.00
C ILE A 648 -19.83 -2.54 68.57
N LEU A 649 -18.51 -2.37 68.60
CA LEU A 649 -17.54 -3.45 68.50
C LEU A 649 -16.78 -3.50 69.83
N ALA A 650 -16.93 -4.59 70.57
CA ALA A 650 -16.25 -4.79 71.84
C ALA A 650 -15.45 -6.11 71.79
N GLY A 651 -14.18 -6.03 72.18
CA GLY A 651 -13.31 -7.19 72.39
C GLY A 651 -12.96 -7.29 73.86
N GLU A 652 -13.26 -8.43 74.47
CA GLU A 652 -12.74 -8.78 75.80
C GLU A 652 -11.49 -9.66 75.61
N VAL A 653 -10.37 -9.20 76.17
CA VAL A 653 -9.07 -9.90 76.17
C VAL A 653 -9.04 -10.95 77.27
#